data_AF-A0A1M5BHN1-F1
#
_entry.id   AF-A0A1M5BHN1-F1
#
_cell.length_a   1.000
_cell.length_b   1.000
_cell.length_c   1.000
_cell.angle_alpha   90.00
_cell.angle_beta   90.00
_cell.angle_gamma   90.00
#
_symmetry.space_group_name_H-M   'P 1'
#
loop_
_entity.id
_entity.type
_entity.pdbx_description
1 polymer ?
#
loop_
_entity_poly.entity_id
_entity_poly.type
_entity_poly.pdbx_seq_one_letter_code
_entity_poly.pdbx_strand_id
1 'polypeptide(L)'
;MKFFYYLILNFPVLLSAQIQPITQTPYNQNIVADNAAIQNVITLNKTFMGQSKLTGIFAANNYQPIFSNTEKWQEGSWFRGYFTGNEGNYGAFYNANPDVANTGRWSCHPQPRHTSKQIRAMIHFDNYYSNSANSPEIIKGLEYLISQQVNSPGNNLTDGGYIYWLGREGQDIFEQNDIPGNLSQNKVHVYETSSALAGLCEGYLYLKKNNIQLPNNLYESIVKAANNLYAVDLTGYNSDNYVAFGLWGLSKAYKITQDCRYLSKIIDLGEWLIGRQSNATGICNGTWPHGDEIFMNEPVYHEARINYHVIILRGLTESFDCIPKSNILFRQELLDAIKKATNHLIKYRVNYEDPYLPGSFFGTVSTYYSNRDCEKLDNLSFSFIYEDDIVETLAILAYYANFNTNNFNQAEIATLRKLLNIVSVHAQTRIDPASNVGVSPNQDPFGENQRAKERRAVQQMSSLAYYLDYTKAIDNNTKVFVVDNTNFFDSNRTSNVVSLDVNNDGIKNDIAYFETNGDKTFLYVANVANTNIISSVKKTWESTGYPLDLFSDRVVAGDFDNDGKYDDIAAVFDYGNNVTKIHVFRGTGSGFEYLGAGGFWSASGYDAKLLGDRVISGDFDNDGKIDDIAAFYDYGNNETRIHVFRGTGTSFEYLGADGFWKNINYPSNRIISKVISGDFDNDGKNDDIATFYDHPSSNEVSIDVFVGSGTNFQFQERWRSTGYPFSQFNNRIVSGNFDNDGFNDIITFYDFGNNETRMHLFKGTASGNFSYQGPNAYWSSVNFDSNKIKGKLAAFDSNGDGKSEIFAMYNMPNIDSKLQTFKNFSSGFELNELSDWWNNLCNGYLNTQAGNLTTRLFSNKLLIKEHTKNSDETKIYKNEDFFEVSSKSKIKNIQLFDFSGKMVKEFDNILSEKFRFNIPNNGSYIVKITDVNNKNSVNKIIN
;
A
#
# COMPACT_ATOMS: atom_id res chain seq x y z
N MET A 1 -49.22 -7.88 25.98
CA MET A 1 -48.94 -6.50 26.42
C MET A 1 -47.85 -6.36 27.51
N LYS A 2 -47.03 -7.39 27.83
CA LYS A 2 -45.84 -7.23 28.71
C LYS A 2 -44.48 -7.41 28.01
N PHE A 3 -44.45 -7.89 26.77
CA PHE A 3 -43.21 -8.07 26.00
C PHE A 3 -42.63 -6.78 25.39
N PHE A 4 -43.42 -5.71 25.28
CA PHE A 4 -42.96 -4.42 24.73
C PHE A 4 -42.21 -3.54 25.74
N TYR A 5 -42.25 -3.86 27.04
CA TYR A 5 -41.60 -3.05 28.09
C TYR A 5 -40.17 -3.51 28.43
N TYR A 6 -39.76 -4.72 28.00
CA TYR A 6 -38.42 -5.25 28.28
C TYR A 6 -37.38 -4.96 27.18
N LEU A 7 -37.81 -4.49 26.01
CA LEU A 7 -36.94 -4.09 24.90
C LEU A 7 -36.35 -2.68 25.02
N ILE A 8 -36.74 -1.91 26.05
CA ILE A 8 -36.40 -0.47 26.18
C ILE A 8 -35.37 -0.21 27.31
N LEU A 9 -35.07 -1.18 28.17
CA LEU A 9 -34.33 -0.95 29.42
C LEU A 9 -33.00 -1.72 29.59
N ASN A 10 -32.49 -2.40 28.55
CA ASN A 10 -31.20 -3.11 28.61
C ASN A 10 -30.33 -2.97 27.35
N PHE A 11 -30.43 -1.84 26.65
CA PHE A 11 -29.27 -1.34 25.92
C PHE A 11 -28.47 -0.46 26.90
N PRO A 12 -27.20 -0.76 27.21
CA PRO A 12 -26.25 0.33 27.28
C PRO A 12 -26.26 0.91 25.87
N VAL A 13 -26.95 2.05 25.70
CA VAL A 13 -26.66 2.92 24.57
C VAL A 13 -25.18 3.22 24.73
N LEU A 14 -24.37 2.59 23.88
CA LEU A 14 -23.09 3.18 23.51
C LEU A 14 -23.46 4.57 23.01
N LEU A 15 -23.32 5.56 23.89
CA LEU A 15 -23.06 6.92 23.45
C LEU A 15 -21.67 6.88 22.81
N SER A 16 -21.62 6.30 21.60
CA SER A 16 -20.92 6.97 20.51
C SER A 16 -21.27 8.44 20.66
N ALA A 17 -20.24 9.29 20.71
CA ALA A 17 -20.45 10.71 20.90
C ALA A 17 -21.43 11.16 19.82
N GLN A 18 -22.67 11.43 20.21
CA GLN A 18 -23.71 11.80 19.25
C GLN A 18 -23.17 12.97 18.47
N ILE A 19 -23.08 12.81 17.16
CA ILE A 19 -23.04 13.94 16.25
C ILE A 19 -24.35 14.67 16.52
N GLN A 20 -24.30 15.67 17.39
CA GLN A 20 -25.31 16.71 17.42
C GLN A 20 -25.31 17.27 16.01
N PRO A 21 -26.43 17.17 15.25
CA PRO A 21 -26.47 17.80 13.95
C PRO A 21 -26.16 19.28 14.13
N ILE A 22 -25.46 19.89 13.17
CA ILE A 22 -25.37 21.35 13.11
C ILE A 22 -26.82 21.83 12.86
N THR A 23 -27.50 22.26 13.92
CA THR A 23 -28.93 22.61 13.93
C THR A 23 -29.22 24.02 13.41
N GLN A 24 -28.21 24.72 12.89
CA GLN A 24 -28.39 25.90 12.07
C GLN A 24 -28.14 25.55 10.60
N THR A 25 -29.05 26.00 9.73
CA THR A 25 -28.90 25.95 8.27
C THR A 25 -27.62 26.67 7.86
N PRO A 26 -26.59 25.96 7.33
CA PRO A 26 -25.37 26.63 6.89
C PRO A 26 -25.67 27.48 5.66
N TYR A 27 -25.17 28.71 5.65
CA TYR A 27 -25.05 29.46 4.40
C TYR A 27 -24.06 28.70 3.50
N ASN A 28 -24.48 28.36 2.27
CA ASN A 28 -23.65 27.57 1.36
C ASN A 28 -22.63 28.45 0.63
N GLN A 29 -21.54 28.83 1.31
CA GLN A 29 -20.37 29.39 0.63
C GLN A 29 -19.57 28.26 -0.03
N ASN A 30 -19.91 27.97 -1.29
CA ASN A 30 -18.94 27.36 -2.19
C ASN A 30 -17.86 28.40 -2.47
N ILE A 31 -16.60 28.05 -2.23
CA ILE A 31 -15.47 28.91 -2.61
C ILE A 31 -15.45 29.03 -4.13
N VAL A 32 -15.53 30.28 -4.60
CA VAL A 32 -15.46 30.62 -6.01
C VAL A 32 -14.00 30.85 -6.35
N ALA A 33 -13.47 30.04 -7.27
CA ALA A 33 -12.14 30.22 -7.83
C ALA A 33 -12.12 31.48 -8.71
N ASP A 34 -11.55 32.58 -8.20
CA ASP A 34 -11.14 33.69 -9.04
C ASP A 34 -9.89 33.29 -9.82
N ASN A 35 -10.09 32.85 -11.05
CA ASN A 35 -9.00 32.44 -11.94
C ASN A 35 -7.98 33.57 -12.20
N ALA A 36 -8.39 34.85 -12.18
CA ALA A 36 -7.44 35.94 -12.35
C ALA A 36 -6.57 36.10 -11.09
N ALA A 37 -7.17 36.07 -9.89
CA ALA A 37 -6.41 36.08 -8.64
C ALA A 37 -5.48 34.86 -8.49
N ILE A 38 -5.92 33.67 -8.92
CA ILE A 38 -5.11 32.45 -8.93
C ILE A 38 -3.91 32.58 -9.87
N GLN A 39 -4.10 33.02 -11.11
CA GLN A 39 -2.98 33.22 -12.05
C GLN A 39 -2.04 34.35 -11.58
N ASN A 40 -2.58 35.38 -10.92
CA ASN A 40 -1.78 36.44 -10.32
C ASN A 40 -0.92 35.93 -9.16
N VAL A 41 -1.46 35.10 -8.24
CA VAL A 41 -0.65 34.56 -7.12
C VAL A 41 0.37 33.53 -7.61
N ILE A 42 0.06 32.71 -8.63
CA ILE A 42 1.02 31.80 -9.27
C ILE A 42 2.16 32.59 -9.93
N THR A 43 1.86 33.72 -10.57
CA THR A 43 2.88 34.62 -11.13
C THR A 43 3.71 35.28 -10.03
N LEU A 44 3.06 35.76 -8.97
CA LEU A 44 3.69 36.40 -7.80
C LEU A 44 4.59 35.44 -7.04
N ASN A 45 4.23 34.16 -6.95
CA ASN A 45 5.02 33.09 -6.33
C ASN A 45 6.44 33.03 -6.89
N LYS A 46 6.60 33.26 -8.21
CA LYS A 46 7.91 33.30 -8.88
C LYS A 46 8.80 34.43 -8.35
N THR A 47 8.22 35.51 -7.83
CA THR A 47 8.95 36.62 -7.17
C THR A 47 9.49 36.29 -5.77
N PHE A 48 9.14 35.12 -5.22
CA PHE A 48 9.64 34.58 -3.96
C PHE A 48 10.62 33.40 -4.15
N MET A 49 10.91 33.00 -5.39
CA MET A 49 11.99 32.07 -5.73
C MET A 49 13.35 32.77 -5.64
N GLY A 50 14.42 32.01 -5.36
CA GLY A 50 15.82 32.44 -5.51
C GLY A 50 16.12 33.82 -4.89
N GLN A 51 15.63 34.06 -3.66
CA GLN A 51 15.70 35.38 -3.04
C GLN A 51 17.14 35.84 -2.79
N SER A 52 17.37 37.15 -2.77
CA SER A 52 18.67 37.71 -2.40
C SER A 52 19.11 37.27 -1.01
N LYS A 53 20.39 36.90 -0.88
CA LYS A 53 21.06 36.57 0.40
C LYS A 53 21.12 37.80 1.32
N LEU A 54 21.09 37.59 2.64
CA LEU A 54 21.18 38.65 3.65
C LEU A 54 22.64 39.14 3.78
N THR A 55 22.91 40.44 3.68
CA THR A 55 24.28 40.99 3.75
C THR A 55 24.49 41.96 4.92
N GLY A 56 23.42 42.35 5.62
CA GLY A 56 23.50 43.24 6.77
C GLY A 56 22.17 43.33 7.54
N ILE A 57 22.19 44.01 8.68
CA ILE A 57 20.99 44.52 9.37
C ILE A 57 21.24 45.97 9.80
N PHE A 58 20.22 46.81 9.73
CA PHE A 58 20.29 48.21 10.15
C PHE A 58 19.71 48.35 11.57
N ALA A 59 20.55 48.13 12.59
CA ALA A 59 20.14 48.12 13.99
C ALA A 59 19.37 49.38 14.43
N ALA A 60 19.77 50.56 13.93
CA ALA A 60 19.15 51.85 14.28
C ALA A 60 17.73 52.09 13.70
N ASN A 61 17.23 51.20 12.82
CA ASN A 61 15.88 51.23 12.28
C ASN A 61 15.21 49.88 12.55
N ASN A 62 15.01 49.53 13.82
CA ASN A 62 14.34 48.31 14.24
C ASN A 62 14.87 47.02 13.57
N TYR A 63 16.21 46.91 13.47
CA TYR A 63 16.92 45.76 12.89
C TYR A 63 16.54 45.40 11.45
N GLN A 64 16.05 46.32 10.62
CA GLN A 64 15.63 46.02 9.23
C GLN A 64 16.76 45.32 8.42
N PRO A 65 16.44 44.24 7.67
CA PRO A 65 17.43 43.47 6.93
C PRO A 65 17.94 44.21 5.68
N ILE A 66 19.21 43.99 5.35
CA ILE A 66 19.86 44.46 4.12
C ILE A 66 20.17 43.23 3.28
N PHE A 67 19.72 43.20 2.03
CA PHE A 67 19.90 42.08 1.11
C PHE A 67 20.87 42.41 -0.03
N SER A 68 21.55 41.39 -0.56
CA SER A 68 22.46 41.52 -1.68
C SER A 68 21.73 41.89 -2.99
N ASN A 69 22.35 42.76 -3.78
CA ASN A 69 21.90 43.06 -5.15
C ASN A 69 22.45 42.06 -6.18
N THR A 70 23.44 41.24 -5.81
CA THR A 70 24.18 40.35 -6.71
C THR A 70 24.09 38.87 -6.31
N GLU A 71 24.04 38.58 -5.01
CA GLU A 71 24.00 37.21 -4.48
C GLU A 71 22.58 36.76 -4.16
N LYS A 72 22.22 35.58 -4.68
CA LYS A 72 20.90 34.98 -4.54
C LYS A 72 21.01 33.52 -4.11
N TRP A 73 19.95 33.03 -3.48
CA TRP A 73 19.74 31.59 -3.29
C TRP A 73 19.46 30.89 -4.63
N GLN A 74 19.67 29.57 -4.68
CA GLN A 74 19.46 28.76 -5.88
C GLN A 74 18.03 28.95 -6.42
N GLU A 75 17.91 29.00 -7.75
CA GLU A 75 16.60 29.02 -8.40
C GLU A 75 15.86 27.71 -8.09
N GLY A 76 14.73 27.80 -7.38
CA GLY A 76 14.06 26.63 -6.77
C GLY A 76 13.98 26.68 -5.23
N SER A 77 14.71 27.58 -4.56
CA SER A 77 14.48 27.87 -3.14
C SER A 77 13.34 28.89 -2.96
N TRP A 78 12.38 28.63 -2.07
CA TRP A 78 11.29 29.59 -1.77
C TRP A 78 11.44 30.33 -0.44
N PHE A 79 11.15 31.63 -0.49
CA PHE A 79 11.26 32.58 0.61
C PHE A 79 12.68 32.65 1.21
N ARG A 80 12.80 33.31 2.36
CA ARG A 80 13.99 33.32 3.21
C ARG A 80 13.69 32.57 4.51
N GLY A 81 14.73 32.09 5.17
CA GLY A 81 14.65 31.49 6.49
C GLY A 81 14.40 32.49 7.61
N TYR A 82 14.62 32.06 8.84
CA TYR A 82 14.56 32.92 10.02
C TYR A 82 15.67 33.97 9.98
N PHE A 83 15.36 35.24 10.24
CA PHE A 83 16.35 36.31 10.43
C PHE A 83 15.88 37.24 11.56
N THR A 84 16.82 37.98 12.16
CA THR A 84 16.52 39.09 13.07
C THR A 84 16.17 40.34 12.27
N GLY A 85 15.05 40.98 12.60
CA GLY A 85 14.56 42.17 11.91
C GLY A 85 13.17 41.97 11.32
N ASN A 86 12.47 43.08 11.08
CA ASN A 86 11.19 43.05 10.38
C ASN A 86 11.41 43.21 8.87
N GLU A 87 10.69 42.46 8.03
CA GLU A 87 10.56 42.76 6.59
C GLU A 87 9.29 43.58 6.41
N GLY A 88 9.42 44.91 6.49
CA GLY A 88 8.27 45.80 6.65
C GLY A 88 7.67 45.72 8.06
N ASN A 89 6.39 45.36 8.15
CA ASN A 89 5.67 45.15 9.42
C ASN A 89 5.53 43.67 9.80
N TYR A 90 6.02 42.74 8.97
CA TYR A 90 6.13 41.34 9.38
C TYR A 90 7.21 41.25 10.45
N GLY A 91 6.81 40.88 11.67
CA GLY A 91 7.69 40.90 12.85
C GLY A 91 8.89 39.96 12.72
N ALA A 92 10.00 40.34 13.34
CA ALA A 92 11.11 39.44 13.60
C ALA A 92 10.59 38.15 14.25
N PHE A 93 10.99 36.99 13.72
CA PHE A 93 10.47 35.70 14.19
C PHE A 93 10.72 35.46 15.68
N TYR A 94 11.79 36.09 16.21
CA TYR A 94 12.01 36.35 17.62
C TYR A 94 12.64 37.73 17.78
N ASN A 95 12.22 38.49 18.80
CA ASN A 95 12.90 39.72 19.19
C ASN A 95 14.34 39.43 19.64
N ALA A 96 15.29 40.22 19.17
CA ALA A 96 16.66 40.21 19.71
C ALA A 96 16.63 40.76 21.14
N ASN A 97 17.05 39.96 22.12
CA ASN A 97 17.31 40.40 23.48
C ASN A 97 18.82 40.30 23.73
N PRO A 98 19.57 41.43 23.67
CA PRO A 98 21.03 41.42 23.80
C PRO A 98 21.52 40.84 25.13
N ASP A 99 20.68 40.81 26.16
CA ASP A 99 21.01 40.26 27.48
C ASP A 99 20.77 38.74 27.58
N VAL A 100 20.22 38.09 26.55
CA VAL A 100 19.90 36.66 26.54
C VAL A 100 20.69 35.92 25.46
N ALA A 101 21.52 34.97 25.91
CA ALA A 101 22.31 34.11 25.03
C ALA A 101 21.43 33.39 23.99
N ASN A 102 21.92 33.37 22.75
CA ASN A 102 21.29 32.78 21.55
C ASN A 102 20.14 33.54 20.90
N THR A 103 19.66 34.67 21.43
CA THR A 103 18.85 35.57 20.58
C THR A 103 19.75 36.24 19.54
N GLY A 104 19.19 36.60 18.38
CA GLY A 104 19.92 37.26 17.29
C GLY A 104 20.72 36.37 16.34
N ARG A 105 20.72 35.05 16.52
CA ARG A 105 21.56 34.11 15.78
C ARG A 105 20.88 33.42 14.60
N TRP A 106 20.00 34.06 13.82
CA TRP A 106 19.16 33.33 12.84
C TRP A 106 19.79 33.23 11.42
N SER A 107 19.53 32.13 10.70
CA SER A 107 20.27 31.70 9.49
C SER A 107 20.01 32.48 8.18
N CYS A 108 18.79 33.02 8.00
CA CYS A 108 18.18 33.46 6.74
C CYS A 108 18.07 32.39 5.62
N HIS A 109 18.52 31.16 5.85
CA HIS A 109 18.56 30.08 4.85
C HIS A 109 17.14 29.58 4.49
N PRO A 110 16.76 29.51 3.20
CA PRO A 110 15.45 29.01 2.77
C PRO A 110 15.21 27.61 3.32
N GLN A 111 14.05 27.41 3.95
CA GLN A 111 13.74 26.18 4.68
C GLN A 111 13.17 25.14 3.70
N PRO A 112 13.70 23.90 3.64
CA PRO A 112 13.20 22.84 2.76
C PRO A 112 11.67 22.66 2.78
N ARG A 113 11.05 22.75 3.97
CA ARG A 113 9.59 22.69 4.13
C ARG A 113 8.83 23.75 3.32
N HIS A 114 9.38 24.97 3.18
CA HIS A 114 8.71 26.04 2.44
C HIS A 114 8.74 25.77 0.93
N THR A 115 9.88 25.32 0.39
CA THR A 115 9.97 24.88 -1.01
C THR A 115 9.02 23.71 -1.29
N SER A 116 8.98 22.69 -0.44
CA SER A 116 8.01 21.59 -0.56
C SER A 116 6.57 22.09 -0.64
N LYS A 117 6.19 23.02 0.24
CA LYS A 117 4.82 23.57 0.26
C LYS A 117 4.44 24.27 -1.04
N GLN A 118 5.38 25.01 -1.65
CA GLN A 118 5.16 25.71 -2.91
C GLN A 118 5.15 24.76 -4.12
N ILE A 119 5.98 23.70 -4.12
CA ILE A 119 5.89 22.59 -5.08
C ILE A 119 4.49 21.97 -5.04
N ARG A 120 4.02 21.57 -3.86
CA ARG A 120 2.71 20.92 -3.68
C ARG A 120 1.55 21.85 -4.09
N ALA A 121 1.61 23.13 -3.73
CA ALA A 121 0.63 24.13 -4.18
C ALA A 121 0.52 24.21 -5.71
N MET A 122 1.65 24.28 -6.43
CA MET A 122 1.67 24.35 -7.89
C MET A 122 1.14 23.05 -8.54
N ILE A 123 1.48 21.88 -7.99
CA ILE A 123 0.97 20.58 -8.44
C ILE A 123 -0.57 20.53 -8.37
N HIS A 124 -1.15 20.98 -7.25
CA HIS A 124 -2.59 20.94 -7.07
C HIS A 124 -3.33 21.98 -7.95
N PHE A 125 -2.73 23.15 -8.23
CA PHE A 125 -3.28 24.05 -9.26
C PHE A 125 -3.23 23.45 -10.67
N ASP A 126 -2.13 22.81 -11.06
CA ASP A 126 -2.02 22.14 -12.36
C ASP A 126 -3.04 21.00 -12.51
N ASN A 127 -3.26 20.19 -11.46
CA ASN A 127 -4.34 19.19 -11.43
C ASN A 127 -5.73 19.83 -11.56
N TYR A 128 -5.99 20.92 -10.82
CA TYR A 128 -7.26 21.66 -10.85
C TYR A 128 -7.55 22.24 -12.23
N TYR A 129 -6.54 22.75 -12.93
CA TYR A 129 -6.67 23.20 -14.33
C TYR A 129 -6.49 22.09 -15.37
N SER A 130 -6.16 20.87 -14.93
CA SER A 130 -5.88 19.69 -15.76
C SER A 130 -4.83 19.96 -16.85
N ASN A 131 -3.71 20.58 -16.43
CA ASN A 131 -2.55 20.87 -17.26
C ASN A 131 -1.24 20.56 -16.49
N SER A 132 -0.10 20.98 -17.04
CA SER A 132 1.23 20.87 -16.41
C SER A 132 2.04 22.18 -16.51
N ALA A 133 1.35 23.32 -16.47
CA ALA A 133 1.92 24.64 -16.78
C ALA A 133 3.01 25.10 -15.79
N ASN A 134 2.96 24.64 -14.53
CA ASN A 134 3.96 24.97 -13.51
C ASN A 134 5.09 23.94 -13.40
N SER A 135 5.14 22.94 -14.29
CA SER A 135 6.20 21.92 -14.29
C SER A 135 7.65 22.46 -14.29
N PRO A 136 8.01 23.57 -14.96
CA PRO A 136 9.38 24.09 -14.92
C PRO A 136 9.79 24.60 -13.53
N GLU A 137 8.90 25.31 -12.83
CA GLU A 137 9.13 25.76 -11.46
C GLU A 137 9.09 24.60 -10.46
N ILE A 138 8.21 23.61 -10.65
CA ILE A 138 8.18 22.37 -9.86
C ILE A 138 9.52 21.64 -9.96
N ILE A 139 10.06 21.45 -11.16
CA ILE A 139 11.35 20.79 -11.39
C ILE A 139 12.48 21.53 -10.66
N LYS A 140 12.59 22.86 -10.81
CA LYS A 140 13.57 23.67 -10.07
C LYS A 140 13.46 23.50 -8.56
N GLY A 141 12.24 23.43 -8.03
CA GLY A 141 12.00 23.16 -6.61
C GLY A 141 12.47 21.78 -6.17
N LEU A 142 12.21 20.75 -6.97
CA LEU A 142 12.67 19.38 -6.71
C LEU A 142 14.20 19.29 -6.77
N GLU A 143 14.84 19.92 -7.76
CA GLU A 143 16.30 20.02 -7.88
C GLU A 143 16.94 20.76 -6.69
N TYR A 144 16.29 21.81 -6.17
CA TYR A 144 16.71 22.45 -4.92
C TYR A 144 16.58 21.48 -3.74
N LEU A 145 15.45 20.78 -3.56
CA LEU A 145 15.33 19.81 -2.47
C LEU A 145 16.37 18.69 -2.58
N ILE A 146 16.67 18.18 -3.78
CA ILE A 146 17.74 17.20 -4.01
C ILE A 146 19.11 17.78 -3.62
N SER A 147 19.39 19.05 -3.95
CA SER A 147 20.67 19.71 -3.60
C SER A 147 20.83 19.98 -2.10
N GLN A 148 19.73 20.17 -1.35
CA GLN A 148 19.72 20.41 0.09
C GLN A 148 19.76 19.15 0.95
N GLN A 149 19.69 17.97 0.35
CA GLN A 149 19.78 16.71 1.09
C GLN A 149 21.18 16.51 1.64
N VAL A 150 21.29 16.17 2.94
CA VAL A 150 22.59 15.85 3.55
C VAL A 150 23.15 14.58 2.89
N ASN A 151 24.35 14.69 2.32
CA ASN A 151 25.08 13.59 1.71
C ASN A 151 26.48 13.53 2.34
N SER A 152 26.93 12.34 2.76
CA SER A 152 28.28 12.10 3.32
C SER A 152 28.58 12.96 4.56
N PRO A 153 27.93 12.70 5.72
CA PRO A 153 27.98 13.58 6.87
C PRO A 153 29.37 13.60 7.56
N GLY A 154 30.06 14.72 7.42
CA GLY A 154 30.89 15.23 8.51
C GLY A 154 30.01 15.73 9.68
N ASN A 155 30.60 15.88 10.87
CA ASN A 155 30.00 16.61 12.00
C ASN A 155 28.66 16.07 12.54
N ASN A 156 28.55 14.76 12.82
CA ASN A 156 27.42 14.14 13.54
C ASN A 156 26.01 14.32 12.92
N LEU A 157 25.90 14.64 11.64
CA LEU A 157 24.62 14.69 10.94
C LEU A 157 24.21 13.31 10.39
N THR A 158 22.92 13.10 10.19
CA THR A 158 22.39 11.84 9.63
C THR A 158 22.21 11.95 8.11
N ASP A 159 22.78 10.99 7.37
CA ASP A 159 22.73 10.97 5.90
C ASP A 159 21.28 10.90 5.38
N GLY A 160 21.03 11.53 4.23
CA GLY A 160 19.72 11.57 3.58
C GLY A 160 18.68 12.54 4.19
N GLY A 161 18.95 13.11 5.36
CA GLY A 161 18.04 14.04 6.04
C GLY A 161 18.13 15.49 5.56
N TYR A 162 17.24 16.33 6.11
CA TYR A 162 17.18 17.77 5.82
C TYR A 162 17.40 18.61 7.07
N ILE A 163 18.22 19.66 6.94
CA ILE A 163 18.64 20.52 8.06
C ILE A 163 17.57 21.56 8.37
N TYR A 164 17.18 21.65 9.65
CA TYR A 164 16.45 22.79 10.18
C TYR A 164 17.44 23.92 10.45
N TRP A 165 17.52 24.84 9.50
CA TRP A 165 18.43 25.99 9.53
C TRP A 165 17.92 27.06 10.48
N LEU A 166 18.06 26.81 11.78
CA LEU A 166 17.67 27.72 12.85
C LEU A 166 18.68 28.86 13.03
N GLY A 167 19.98 28.53 12.96
CA GLY A 167 21.06 29.34 13.54
C GLY A 167 22.14 29.84 12.55
N ARG A 168 22.95 30.82 12.98
CA ARG A 168 24.28 31.18 12.44
C ARG A 168 25.25 31.62 13.54
N GLU A 169 26.56 31.46 13.32
CA GLU A 169 27.57 32.02 14.23
C GLU A 169 27.52 33.56 14.20
N GLY A 170 27.56 34.20 15.37
CA GLY A 170 27.58 35.67 15.49
C GLY A 170 26.28 36.40 15.12
N GLN A 171 26.04 37.56 15.73
CA GLN A 171 24.90 38.42 15.36
C GLN A 171 25.18 39.22 14.07
N ASP A 172 26.45 39.55 13.80
CA ASP A 172 26.89 40.42 12.68
C ASP A 172 27.66 39.67 11.56
N ILE A 173 27.64 38.33 11.54
CA ILE A 173 28.28 37.55 10.47
C ILE A 173 27.23 37.21 9.41
N PHE A 174 27.42 37.70 8.18
CA PHE A 174 26.45 37.55 7.08
C PHE A 174 26.86 36.52 6.02
N GLU A 175 28.03 35.89 6.16
CA GLU A 175 28.50 34.83 5.26
C GLU A 175 27.56 33.61 5.30
N GLN A 176 26.69 33.48 4.30
CA GLN A 176 25.86 32.30 4.08
C GLN A 176 26.67 31.24 3.30
N ASN A 177 27.74 30.76 3.94
CA ASN A 177 28.45 29.57 3.54
C ASN A 177 27.73 28.38 4.19
N ASP A 178 27.01 27.62 3.38
CA ASP A 178 26.01 26.63 3.81
C ASP A 178 26.69 25.33 4.29
N ILE A 179 27.54 25.44 5.32
CA ILE A 179 28.36 24.36 5.88
C ILE A 179 27.52 23.56 6.89
N PRO A 180 27.27 22.26 6.67
CA PRO A 180 26.53 21.43 7.60
C PRO A 180 27.24 21.33 8.97
N GLY A 181 26.50 21.61 10.04
CA GLY A 181 27.02 21.52 11.42
C GLY A 181 27.76 22.76 11.93
N ASN A 182 27.74 23.90 11.22
CA ASN A 182 28.37 25.17 11.67
C ASN A 182 27.75 25.76 12.96
N LEU A 183 26.72 25.12 13.54
CA LEU A 183 26.20 25.38 14.88
C LEU A 183 25.54 24.11 15.43
N SER A 184 25.57 23.94 16.76
CA SER A 184 24.77 22.94 17.49
C SER A 184 23.25 23.08 17.32
N GLN A 185 22.78 24.21 16.77
CA GLN A 185 21.38 24.50 16.49
C GLN A 185 20.93 24.07 15.08
N ASN A 186 21.86 23.91 14.13
CA ASN A 186 21.57 23.50 12.75
C ASN A 186 21.76 21.99 12.62
N LYS A 187 20.67 21.25 12.75
CA LYS A 187 20.67 19.78 12.72
C LYS A 187 19.65 19.23 11.73
N VAL A 188 19.86 18.00 11.28
CA VAL A 188 18.80 17.24 10.59
C VAL A 188 17.59 17.15 11.51
N HIS A 189 16.40 17.40 10.96
CA HIS A 189 15.18 17.52 11.75
C HIS A 189 13.98 16.85 11.08
N VAL A 190 13.20 16.12 11.88
CA VAL A 190 12.05 15.34 11.40
C VAL A 190 11.06 16.20 10.61
N TYR A 191 10.74 17.41 11.09
CA TYR A 191 9.82 18.31 10.38
C TYR A 191 10.33 18.72 8.99
N GLU A 192 11.61 19.05 8.83
CA GLU A 192 12.17 19.38 7.51
C GLU A 192 12.25 18.16 6.62
N THR A 193 12.76 17.03 7.13
CA THR A 193 12.91 15.79 6.36
C THR A 193 11.56 15.30 5.86
N SER A 194 10.54 15.22 6.72
CA SER A 194 9.19 14.80 6.32
C SER A 194 8.51 15.78 5.36
N SER A 195 8.68 17.09 5.56
CA SER A 195 8.11 18.08 4.66
C SER A 195 8.78 18.03 3.28
N ALA A 196 10.11 18.00 3.22
CA ALA A 196 10.85 17.86 1.97
C ALA A 196 10.47 16.56 1.24
N LEU A 197 10.42 15.43 1.97
CA LEU A 197 10.01 14.13 1.45
C LEU A 197 8.59 14.15 0.87
N ALA A 198 7.62 14.79 1.53
CA ALA A 198 6.27 14.95 0.96
C ALA A 198 6.28 15.71 -0.38
N GLY A 199 7.12 16.75 -0.50
CA GLY A 199 7.28 17.52 -1.74
C GLY A 199 7.96 16.72 -2.86
N LEU A 200 9.01 15.95 -2.53
CA LEU A 200 9.66 15.03 -3.46
C LEU A 200 8.67 13.96 -3.96
N CYS A 201 7.91 13.34 -3.05
CA CYS A 201 6.95 12.29 -3.38
C CYS A 201 5.80 12.80 -4.26
N GLU A 202 5.17 13.93 -3.92
CA GLU A 202 4.07 14.47 -4.75
C GLU A 202 4.59 14.98 -6.10
N GLY A 203 5.79 15.57 -6.15
CA GLY A 203 6.45 15.94 -7.40
C GLY A 203 6.75 14.74 -8.30
N TYR A 204 7.27 13.66 -7.74
CA TYR A 204 7.49 12.39 -8.44
C TYR A 204 6.20 11.86 -9.08
N LEU A 205 5.11 11.78 -8.31
CA LEU A 205 3.81 11.32 -8.78
C LEU A 205 3.22 12.24 -9.86
N TYR A 206 3.35 13.56 -9.71
CA TYR A 206 2.90 14.55 -10.68
C TYR A 206 3.66 14.46 -12.01
N LEU A 207 5.00 14.35 -11.98
CA LEU A 207 5.81 14.26 -13.21
C LEU A 207 5.52 12.96 -13.96
N LYS A 208 5.43 11.83 -13.25
CA LYS A 208 5.00 10.54 -13.82
C LYS A 208 3.61 10.61 -14.46
N LYS A 209 2.61 11.16 -13.74
CA LYS A 209 1.23 11.35 -14.23
C LYS A 209 1.17 12.15 -15.55
N ASN A 210 2.06 13.12 -15.73
CA ASN A 210 2.10 14.01 -16.89
C ASN A 210 3.11 13.58 -17.98
N ASN A 211 3.75 12.41 -17.84
CA ASN A 211 4.82 11.94 -18.73
C ASN A 211 5.98 12.94 -18.91
N ILE A 212 6.39 13.59 -17.81
CA ILE A 212 7.49 14.55 -17.77
C ILE A 212 8.73 13.85 -17.21
N GLN A 213 9.89 14.12 -17.81
CA GLN A 213 11.16 13.56 -17.35
C GLN A 213 11.44 13.93 -15.89
N LEU A 214 11.84 12.92 -15.10
CA LEU A 214 12.19 13.12 -13.70
C LEU A 214 13.57 13.81 -13.56
N PRO A 215 13.74 14.72 -12.57
CA PRO A 215 15.06 15.16 -12.13
C PRO A 215 15.96 13.97 -11.76
N ASN A 216 17.24 14.08 -12.10
CA ASN A 216 18.25 13.07 -11.75
C ASN A 216 18.27 12.85 -10.23
N ASN A 217 18.36 11.59 -9.80
CA ASN A 217 18.37 11.15 -8.40
C ASN A 217 17.08 11.41 -7.59
N LEU A 218 15.94 11.79 -8.19
CA LEU A 218 14.72 12.08 -7.43
C LEU A 218 14.22 10.88 -6.60
N TYR A 219 14.20 9.67 -7.19
CA TYR A 219 13.77 8.46 -6.49
C TYR A 219 14.75 8.08 -5.36
N GLU A 220 16.04 8.21 -5.64
CA GLU A 220 17.15 7.97 -4.71
C GLU A 220 17.07 8.93 -3.52
N SER A 221 16.73 10.20 -3.74
CA SER A 221 16.52 11.20 -2.69
C SER A 221 15.28 10.92 -1.84
N ILE A 222 14.18 10.42 -2.43
CA ILE A 222 13.02 9.91 -1.68
C ILE A 222 13.43 8.77 -0.76
N VAL A 223 14.17 7.77 -1.29
CA VAL A 223 14.65 6.62 -0.53
C VAL A 223 15.61 7.04 0.59
N LYS A 224 16.55 7.95 0.33
CA LYS A 224 17.48 8.49 1.34
C LYS A 224 16.76 9.21 2.48
N ALA A 225 15.80 10.07 2.18
CA ALA A 225 15.04 10.80 3.20
C ALA A 225 14.11 9.89 4.01
N ALA A 226 13.53 8.87 3.39
CA ALA A 226 12.74 7.86 4.09
C ALA A 226 13.61 6.95 4.98
N ASN A 227 14.78 6.51 4.50
CA ASN A 227 15.77 5.80 5.32
C ASN A 227 16.23 6.63 6.53
N ASN A 228 16.41 7.95 6.36
CA ASN A 228 16.73 8.87 7.45
C ASN A 228 15.64 8.85 8.53
N LEU A 229 14.36 9.04 8.15
CA LEU A 229 13.24 9.00 9.09
C LEU A 229 13.06 7.63 9.76
N TYR A 230 13.29 6.54 9.02
CA TYR A 230 13.21 5.17 9.54
C TYR A 230 14.26 4.91 10.63
N ALA A 231 15.49 5.40 10.44
CA ALA A 231 16.60 5.25 11.39
C ALA A 231 16.49 6.15 12.63
N VAL A 232 15.62 7.16 12.62
CA VAL A 232 15.38 8.04 13.76
C VAL A 232 14.45 7.36 14.77
N ASP A 233 14.82 7.38 16.05
CA ASP A 233 13.91 7.05 17.16
C ASP A 233 12.86 8.16 17.34
N LEU A 234 11.87 8.17 16.45
CA LEU A 234 10.77 9.13 16.44
C LEU A 234 9.98 9.11 17.75
N THR A 235 9.79 7.94 18.35
CA THR A 235 9.10 7.78 19.64
C THR A 235 9.88 8.42 20.80
N GLY A 236 11.22 8.33 20.77
CA GLY A 236 12.11 8.99 21.74
C GLY A 236 12.15 10.52 21.66
N TYR A 237 11.57 11.15 20.61
CA TYR A 237 11.45 12.62 20.56
C TYR A 237 10.43 13.16 21.58
N ASN A 238 9.58 12.30 22.19
CA ASN A 238 8.62 12.66 23.23
C ASN A 238 7.66 13.82 22.87
N SER A 239 7.39 14.02 21.58
CA SER A 239 6.46 15.04 21.06
C SER A 239 5.57 14.41 19.98
N ASP A 240 4.27 14.37 20.24
CA ASP A 240 3.29 13.64 19.42
C ASP A 240 3.23 14.22 17.98
N ASN A 241 3.37 15.53 17.81
CA ASN A 241 3.50 16.19 16.51
C ASN A 241 4.72 15.73 15.68
N TYR A 242 5.91 15.51 16.27
CA TYR A 242 7.09 15.06 15.54
C TYR A 242 6.98 13.59 15.13
N VAL A 243 6.35 12.75 15.97
CA VAL A 243 5.95 11.38 15.59
C VAL A 243 5.02 11.43 14.39
N ALA A 244 4.02 12.32 14.39
CA ALA A 244 3.09 12.49 13.27
C ALA A 244 3.75 13.03 11.99
N PHE A 245 4.72 13.93 12.08
CA PHE A 245 5.55 14.32 10.92
C PHE A 245 6.31 13.12 10.36
N GLY A 246 6.95 12.31 11.20
CA GLY A 246 7.63 11.09 10.78
C GLY A 246 6.68 10.10 10.08
N LEU A 247 5.51 9.86 10.69
CA LEU A 247 4.44 9.02 10.15
C LEU A 247 3.96 9.51 8.76
N TRP A 248 3.69 10.80 8.61
CA TRP A 248 3.28 11.41 7.34
C TRP A 248 4.34 11.25 6.24
N GLY A 249 5.60 11.57 6.55
CA GLY A 249 6.72 11.47 5.61
C GLY A 249 6.97 10.03 5.16
N LEU A 250 7.01 9.08 6.10
CA LEU A 250 7.13 7.66 5.80
C LEU A 250 5.93 7.15 5.00
N SER A 251 4.71 7.58 5.29
CA SER A 251 3.51 7.19 4.52
C SER A 251 3.58 7.65 3.06
N LYS A 252 4.04 8.89 2.80
CA LYS A 252 4.28 9.38 1.44
C LYS A 252 5.35 8.56 0.71
N ALA A 253 6.46 8.25 1.39
CA ALA A 253 7.53 7.44 0.81
C ALA A 253 7.10 5.99 0.55
N TYR A 254 6.34 5.39 1.46
CA TYR A 254 5.83 4.03 1.33
C TYR A 254 4.92 3.89 0.09
N LYS A 255 4.01 4.86 -0.13
CA LYS A 255 3.13 4.91 -1.31
C LYS A 255 3.90 4.88 -2.66
N ILE A 256 5.19 5.23 -2.70
CA ILE A 256 6.06 5.17 -3.90
C ILE A 256 6.99 3.95 -3.85
N THR A 257 7.73 3.79 -2.76
CA THR A 257 8.83 2.81 -2.64
C THR A 257 8.36 1.39 -2.40
N GLN A 258 7.17 1.21 -1.81
CA GLN A 258 6.66 -0.07 -1.27
C GLN A 258 7.66 -0.77 -0.32
N ASP A 259 8.54 0.00 0.33
CA ASP A 259 9.50 -0.56 1.27
C ASP A 259 8.81 -0.90 2.60
N CYS A 260 8.63 -2.19 2.82
CA CYS A 260 8.04 -2.78 4.02
C CYS A 260 8.62 -2.29 5.35
N ARG A 261 9.89 -1.87 5.39
CA ARG A 261 10.50 -1.30 6.62
C ARG A 261 9.78 -0.02 7.03
N TYR A 262 9.34 0.78 6.06
CA TYR A 262 8.54 1.97 6.30
C TYR A 262 7.12 1.59 6.73
N LEU A 263 6.51 0.54 6.16
CA LEU A 263 5.19 0.07 6.62
C LEU A 263 5.19 -0.34 8.10
N SER A 264 6.13 -1.20 8.50
CA SER A 264 6.25 -1.62 9.91
C SER A 264 6.38 -0.39 10.81
N LYS A 265 7.27 0.55 10.46
CA LYS A 265 7.42 1.80 11.20
C LYS A 265 6.15 2.68 11.20
N ILE A 266 5.39 2.71 10.11
CA ILE A 266 4.10 3.43 10.00
C ILE A 266 3.06 2.83 10.96
N ILE A 267 3.02 1.50 11.09
CA ILE A 267 2.14 0.80 12.04
C ILE A 267 2.57 1.16 13.47
N ASP A 268 3.85 0.96 13.83
CA ASP A 268 4.37 1.26 15.18
C ASP A 268 4.06 2.69 15.64
N LEU A 269 4.29 3.68 14.75
CA LEU A 269 4.05 5.10 15.05
C LEU A 269 2.55 5.43 15.14
N GLY A 270 1.73 4.74 14.35
CA GLY A 270 0.27 4.87 14.42
C GLY A 270 -0.28 4.29 15.72
N GLU A 271 0.12 3.09 16.11
CA GLU A 271 -0.22 2.47 17.40
C GLU A 271 0.20 3.36 18.57
N TRP A 272 1.42 3.91 18.53
CA TRP A 272 1.93 4.83 19.56
C TRP A 272 1.09 6.11 19.69
N LEU A 273 0.68 6.72 18.57
CA LEU A 273 -0.19 7.90 18.57
C LEU A 273 -1.61 7.57 19.04
N ILE A 274 -2.17 6.42 18.66
CA ILE A 274 -3.49 5.96 19.09
C ILE A 274 -3.49 5.70 20.61
N GLY A 275 -2.48 5.00 21.13
CA GLY A 275 -2.33 4.71 22.55
C GLY A 275 -2.14 5.95 23.43
N ARG A 276 -1.75 7.08 22.83
CA ARG A 276 -1.59 8.39 23.48
C ARG A 276 -2.76 9.35 23.27
N GLN A 277 -3.75 8.99 22.45
CA GLN A 277 -4.96 9.77 22.29
C GLN A 277 -5.83 9.67 23.54
N SER A 278 -6.31 10.82 24.02
CA SER A 278 -7.20 10.90 25.19
C SER A 278 -8.54 10.20 24.93
N ASN A 279 -8.83 9.20 25.77
CA ASN A 279 -10.13 8.54 25.88
C ASN A 279 -10.99 9.15 27.00
N ALA A 280 -10.68 10.37 27.46
CA ALA A 280 -11.51 11.09 28.42
C ALA A 280 -12.90 11.40 27.84
N THR A 281 -13.91 11.55 28.69
CA THR A 281 -15.22 12.05 28.26
C THR A 281 -15.21 13.58 28.14
N GLY A 282 -16.08 14.13 27.28
CA GLY A 282 -16.22 15.59 27.16
C GLY A 282 -15.17 16.26 26.27
N ILE A 283 -14.60 17.37 26.75
CA ILE A 283 -13.86 18.38 25.95
C ILE A 283 -12.47 17.94 25.48
N CYS A 284 -11.87 16.95 26.13
CA CYS A 284 -10.57 16.39 25.78
C CYS A 284 -10.65 15.11 24.95
N ASN A 285 -11.85 14.60 24.66
CA ASN A 285 -12.00 13.33 23.94
C ASN A 285 -11.38 13.45 22.54
N GLY A 286 -10.39 12.63 22.21
CA GLY A 286 -9.72 12.67 20.91
C GLY A 286 -8.57 13.68 20.78
N THR A 287 -8.15 14.36 21.86
CA THR A 287 -6.91 15.18 21.87
C THR A 287 -5.69 14.37 22.29
N TRP A 288 -4.49 14.95 22.18
CA TRP A 288 -3.25 14.41 22.75
C TRP A 288 -2.83 15.25 23.97
N PRO A 289 -3.02 14.74 25.21
CA PRO A 289 -2.82 15.50 26.43
C PRO A 289 -1.35 15.44 26.90
N HIS A 290 -0.43 15.92 26.06
CA HIS A 290 1.01 15.80 26.27
C HIS A 290 1.77 17.11 26.03
N GLY A 291 2.96 17.17 26.64
CA GLY A 291 3.85 18.34 26.65
C GLY A 291 3.31 19.49 27.50
N ASP A 292 4.20 20.23 28.15
CA ASP A 292 3.83 21.15 29.22
C ASP A 292 3.96 22.62 28.80
N GLU A 293 2.86 23.37 28.82
CA GLU A 293 2.85 24.80 28.49
C GLU A 293 1.89 25.61 29.41
N ILE A 294 2.08 26.93 29.44
CA ILE A 294 1.20 27.91 30.10
C ILE A 294 0.62 28.84 29.03
N PHE A 295 -0.70 28.97 28.96
CA PHE A 295 -1.40 29.87 28.05
C PHE A 295 -2.45 30.68 28.82
N MET A 296 -2.43 32.01 28.69
CA MET A 296 -3.30 32.92 29.47
C MET A 296 -3.27 32.69 31.00
N ASN A 297 -2.10 32.30 31.54
CA ASN A 297 -1.87 31.85 32.92
C ASN A 297 -2.49 30.49 33.31
N GLU A 298 -3.20 29.82 32.40
CA GLU A 298 -3.72 28.47 32.61
C GLU A 298 -2.71 27.40 32.16
N PRO A 299 -2.57 26.29 32.90
CA PRO A 299 -1.79 25.15 32.43
C PRO A 299 -2.53 24.46 31.28
N VAL A 300 -1.84 24.31 30.15
CA VAL A 300 -2.33 23.62 28.95
C VAL A 300 -1.36 22.52 28.52
N TYR A 301 -1.84 21.61 27.67
CA TYR A 301 -0.98 20.63 27.01
C TYR A 301 -0.44 21.20 25.68
N HIS A 302 0.85 21.09 25.44
CA HIS A 302 1.50 21.56 24.20
C HIS A 302 0.86 20.93 22.95
N GLU A 303 0.69 19.61 22.94
CA GLU A 303 0.10 18.86 21.83
C GLU A 303 -1.42 19.11 21.66
N ALA A 304 -2.04 19.83 22.60
CA ALA A 304 -3.41 20.33 22.43
C ALA A 304 -3.49 21.62 21.58
N ARG A 305 -2.39 22.19 21.08
CA ARG A 305 -2.46 23.25 20.07
C ARG A 305 -3.14 22.75 18.80
N ILE A 306 -3.96 23.61 18.17
CA ILE A 306 -4.71 23.25 16.96
C ILE A 306 -3.83 22.75 15.80
N ASN A 307 -2.68 23.37 15.54
CA ASN A 307 -1.78 22.97 14.47
C ASN A 307 -1.15 21.59 14.72
N TYR A 308 -0.83 21.26 15.97
CA TYR A 308 -0.31 19.95 16.36
C TYR A 308 -1.40 18.86 16.37
N HIS A 309 -2.59 19.17 16.88
CA HIS A 309 -3.76 18.28 16.75
C HIS A 309 -4.07 17.93 15.28
N VAL A 310 -3.96 18.92 14.39
CA VAL A 310 -4.16 18.74 12.95
C VAL A 310 -3.04 17.95 12.29
N ILE A 311 -1.75 18.18 12.60
CA ILE A 311 -0.68 17.37 11.99
C ILE A 311 -0.75 15.91 12.44
N ILE A 312 -1.16 15.64 13.69
CA ILE A 312 -1.42 14.28 14.16
C ILE A 312 -2.57 13.64 13.37
N LEU A 313 -3.69 14.35 13.21
CA LEU A 313 -4.80 13.91 12.35
C LEU A 313 -4.34 13.67 10.89
N ARG A 314 -3.44 14.50 10.34
CA ARG A 314 -2.86 14.34 8.99
C ARG A 314 -2.05 13.06 8.89
N GLY A 315 -1.14 12.82 9.84
CA GLY A 315 -0.30 11.63 9.89
C GLY A 315 -1.13 10.35 9.91
N LEU A 316 -2.16 10.30 10.78
CA LEU A 316 -3.09 9.17 10.89
C LEU A 316 -3.94 8.98 9.61
N THR A 317 -4.39 10.07 8.98
CA THR A 317 -5.19 10.00 7.75
C THR A 317 -4.35 9.51 6.56
N GLU A 318 -3.14 10.03 6.40
CA GLU A 318 -2.24 9.65 5.30
C GLU A 318 -1.69 8.22 5.44
N SER A 319 -1.50 7.73 6.68
CA SER A 319 -1.06 6.36 6.94
C SER A 319 -2.15 5.32 6.68
N PHE A 320 -3.43 5.68 6.82
CA PHE A 320 -4.54 4.73 6.64
C PHE A 320 -4.54 4.04 5.26
N ASP A 321 -4.22 4.77 4.19
CA ASP A 321 -4.11 4.21 2.83
C ASP A 321 -2.90 3.27 2.67
N CYS A 322 -1.88 3.39 3.52
CA CYS A 322 -0.72 2.50 3.54
C CYS A 322 -1.04 1.16 4.23
N ILE A 323 -1.99 1.15 5.17
CA ILE A 323 -2.28 -0.03 5.99
C ILE A 323 -3.03 -1.08 5.15
N PRO A 324 -2.52 -2.31 5.03
CA PRO A 324 -3.17 -3.39 4.26
C PRO A 324 -4.60 -3.63 4.71
N LYS A 325 -5.50 -3.83 3.75
CA LYS A 325 -6.95 -3.89 3.98
C LYS A 325 -7.36 -5.12 4.78
N SER A 326 -6.53 -6.17 4.80
CA SER A 326 -6.72 -7.32 5.68
C SER A 326 -6.36 -7.06 7.15
N ASN A 327 -5.59 -6.02 7.48
CA ASN A 327 -5.35 -5.59 8.87
C ASN A 327 -6.59 -4.86 9.44
N ILE A 328 -7.69 -5.59 9.59
CA ILE A 328 -9.01 -5.04 9.95
C ILE A 328 -8.99 -4.37 11.32
N LEU A 329 -8.28 -4.96 12.30
CA LEU A 329 -8.23 -4.45 13.68
C LEU A 329 -7.53 -3.09 13.74
N PHE A 330 -6.28 -2.99 13.28
CA PHE A 330 -5.53 -1.73 13.33
C PHE A 330 -6.19 -0.64 12.47
N ARG A 331 -6.78 -1.00 11.32
CA ARG A 331 -7.57 -0.07 10.51
C ARG A 331 -8.78 0.46 11.26
N GLN A 332 -9.48 -0.37 12.03
CA GLN A 332 -10.59 0.09 12.87
C GLN A 332 -10.12 1.05 13.98
N GLU A 333 -9.02 0.73 14.67
CA GLU A 333 -8.46 1.58 15.73
C GLU A 333 -7.98 2.93 15.18
N LEU A 334 -7.30 2.92 14.04
CA LEU A 334 -6.84 4.11 13.32
C LEU A 334 -8.03 4.97 12.86
N LEU A 335 -9.07 4.34 12.31
CA LEU A 335 -10.32 5.01 11.92
C LEU A 335 -11.03 5.64 13.12
N ASP A 336 -11.12 4.94 14.25
CA ASP A 336 -11.73 5.45 15.47
C ASP A 336 -10.95 6.65 16.03
N ALA A 337 -9.61 6.60 15.98
CA ALA A 337 -8.77 7.73 16.39
C ALA A 337 -8.91 8.95 15.48
N ILE A 338 -8.95 8.76 14.15
CA ILE A 338 -9.25 9.80 13.16
C ILE A 338 -10.63 10.42 13.45
N LYS A 339 -11.66 9.61 13.67
CA LYS A 339 -13.02 10.08 13.95
C LYS A 339 -13.11 10.84 15.27
N LYS A 340 -12.46 10.38 16.35
CA LYS A 340 -12.39 11.10 17.64
C LYS A 340 -11.73 12.48 17.47
N ALA A 341 -10.54 12.54 16.87
CA ALA A 341 -9.82 13.79 16.65
C ALA A 341 -10.58 14.77 15.73
N THR A 342 -11.30 14.26 14.73
CA THR A 342 -12.14 15.06 13.84
C THR A 342 -13.40 15.59 14.55
N ASN A 343 -14.08 14.76 15.34
CA ASN A 343 -15.23 15.17 16.14
C ASN A 343 -14.86 16.25 17.15
N HIS A 344 -13.68 16.16 17.76
CA HIS A 344 -13.13 17.18 18.63
C HIS A 344 -12.95 18.53 17.90
N LEU A 345 -12.33 18.51 16.72
CA LEU A 345 -12.15 19.69 15.86
C LEU A 345 -13.49 20.35 15.52
N ILE A 346 -14.45 19.55 15.00
CA ILE A 346 -15.80 20.01 14.62
C ILE A 346 -16.55 20.61 15.82
N LYS A 347 -16.50 19.97 16.99
CA LYS A 347 -17.36 20.35 18.11
C LYS A 347 -16.82 21.53 18.92
N TYR A 348 -15.50 21.68 18.97
CA TYR A 348 -14.85 22.58 19.94
C TYR A 348 -13.92 23.62 19.32
N ARG A 349 -13.27 23.33 18.17
CA ARG A 349 -12.18 24.19 17.69
C ARG A 349 -12.57 25.24 16.65
N VAL A 350 -13.64 25.02 15.87
CA VAL A 350 -14.06 25.91 14.76
C VAL A 350 -15.13 26.90 15.22
N ASN A 351 -15.05 28.16 14.76
CA ASN A 351 -16.12 29.14 14.92
C ASN A 351 -17.16 29.05 13.78
N TYR A 352 -18.44 28.90 14.13
CA TYR A 352 -19.58 28.79 13.22
C TYR A 352 -20.54 30.00 13.32
N GLU A 353 -20.19 31.07 14.03
CA GLU A 353 -20.98 32.30 14.11
C GLU A 353 -21.25 32.91 12.73
N ASP A 354 -22.45 33.44 12.52
CA ASP A 354 -22.95 33.90 11.20
C ASP A 354 -21.94 34.83 10.50
N PRO A 355 -21.49 34.52 9.26
CA PRO A 355 -20.50 35.31 8.51
C PRO A 355 -20.96 36.74 8.18
N TYR A 356 -22.25 37.06 8.29
CA TYR A 356 -22.79 38.40 8.02
C TYR A 356 -22.84 39.31 9.26
N LEU A 357 -22.51 38.80 10.46
CA LEU A 357 -22.40 39.63 11.65
C LEU A 357 -21.15 40.53 11.55
N PRO A 358 -21.27 41.86 11.81
CA PRO A 358 -20.11 42.74 11.86
C PRO A 358 -19.08 42.28 12.91
N GLY A 359 -17.87 41.96 12.47
CA GLY A 359 -16.84 41.37 13.34
C GLY A 359 -16.90 39.85 13.50
N SER A 360 -17.69 39.16 12.67
CA SER A 360 -17.72 37.69 12.63
C SER A 360 -16.36 37.09 12.27
N PHE A 361 -16.00 36.03 12.99
CA PHE A 361 -14.81 35.21 12.74
C PHE A 361 -15.18 33.84 12.15
N PHE A 362 -16.20 33.76 11.30
CA PHE A 362 -16.66 32.51 10.68
C PHE A 362 -15.50 31.72 10.05
N GLY A 363 -15.42 30.42 10.35
CA GLY A 363 -14.38 29.52 9.84
C GLY A 363 -13.00 29.66 10.46
N THR A 364 -12.80 30.60 11.40
CA THR A 364 -11.58 30.62 12.23
C THR A 364 -11.50 29.42 13.18
N VAL A 365 -10.30 29.18 13.71
CA VAL A 365 -10.05 28.16 14.72
C VAL A 365 -9.46 28.76 16.00
N SER A 366 -9.69 28.10 17.13
CA SER A 366 -9.07 28.42 18.42
C SER A 366 -7.75 27.66 18.60
N THR A 367 -6.69 28.34 19.05
CA THR A 367 -5.37 27.70 19.31
C THR A 367 -5.49 26.60 20.35
N TYR A 368 -6.14 26.96 21.46
CA TYR A 368 -6.46 26.13 22.61
C TYR A 368 -7.94 26.31 22.93
N TYR A 369 -8.53 25.31 23.59
CA TYR A 369 -9.93 25.35 24.02
C TYR A 369 -10.14 24.87 25.46
N SER A 370 -9.18 24.10 26.00
CA SER A 370 -9.26 23.53 27.35
C SER A 370 -7.93 23.58 28.08
N ASN A 371 -7.99 23.69 29.41
CA ASN A 371 -6.85 23.48 30.31
C ASN A 371 -6.54 21.97 30.47
N ARG A 372 -5.55 21.63 31.30
CA ARG A 372 -5.15 20.23 31.53
C ARG A 372 -6.18 19.39 32.28
N ASP A 373 -7.03 20.03 33.09
CA ASP A 373 -8.11 19.38 33.84
C ASP A 373 -9.37 19.14 32.99
N CYS A 374 -9.28 19.41 31.68
CA CYS A 374 -10.37 19.24 30.73
C CYS A 374 -11.59 20.11 31.06
N GLU A 375 -11.31 21.34 31.45
CA GLU A 375 -12.27 22.44 31.58
C GLU A 375 -12.10 23.41 30.40
N LYS A 376 -13.17 24.11 30.03
CA LYS A 376 -13.13 25.06 28.91
C LYS A 376 -12.38 26.34 29.33
N LEU A 377 -11.45 26.81 28.50
CA LEU A 377 -10.80 28.11 28.71
C LEU A 377 -11.79 29.26 28.48
N ASP A 378 -11.74 30.28 29.35
CA ASP A 378 -12.47 31.53 29.16
C ASP A 378 -11.80 32.43 28.12
N ASN A 379 -12.56 33.39 27.58
CA ASN A 379 -12.09 34.42 26.63
C ASN A 379 -11.33 33.86 25.41
N LEU A 380 -11.80 32.73 24.87
CA LEU A 380 -11.22 32.04 23.72
C LEU A 380 -10.89 32.98 22.56
N SER A 381 -9.61 33.02 22.18
CA SER A 381 -9.18 33.69 20.95
C SER A 381 -9.37 32.74 19.76
N PHE A 382 -10.21 33.16 18.83
CA PHE A 382 -10.38 32.53 17.53
C PHE A 382 -9.68 33.36 16.46
N SER A 383 -8.90 32.72 15.59
CA SER A 383 -8.19 33.42 14.53
C SER A 383 -7.90 32.51 13.33
N PHE A 384 -7.57 33.14 12.20
CA PHE A 384 -7.09 32.45 11.01
C PHE A 384 -5.59 32.18 11.14
N ILE A 385 -5.23 31.30 12.08
CA ILE A 385 -3.83 31.08 12.48
C ILE A 385 -3.02 30.56 11.29
N TYR A 386 -1.81 31.11 11.16
CA TYR A 386 -0.81 30.65 10.21
C TYR A 386 -0.42 29.20 10.48
N GLU A 387 -0.92 28.29 9.65
CA GLU A 387 -0.23 27.09 9.13
C GLU A 387 -1.24 26.37 8.22
N ASP A 388 -1.02 26.50 6.91
CA ASP A 388 -1.97 26.13 5.83
C ASP A 388 -2.35 24.62 5.83
N ASP A 389 -1.64 23.84 6.65
CA ASP A 389 -1.82 22.42 6.90
C ASP A 389 -3.22 22.03 7.42
N ILE A 390 -4.02 22.96 7.97
CA ILE A 390 -5.42 22.70 8.36
C ILE A 390 -6.28 22.40 7.13
N VAL A 391 -6.21 23.24 6.10
CA VAL A 391 -7.01 23.05 4.87
C VAL A 391 -6.50 21.83 4.12
N GLU A 392 -5.17 21.66 4.02
CA GLU A 392 -4.58 20.47 3.38
C GLU A 392 -5.06 19.17 4.04
N THR A 393 -5.04 19.10 5.37
CA THR A 393 -5.47 17.91 6.14
C THR A 393 -6.95 17.61 5.95
N LEU A 394 -7.81 18.63 6.01
CA LEU A 394 -9.26 18.45 5.86
C LEU A 394 -9.66 18.16 4.41
N ALA A 395 -8.91 18.65 3.43
CA ALA A 395 -9.08 18.29 2.02
C ALA A 395 -8.78 16.80 1.79
N ILE A 396 -7.66 16.32 2.31
CA ILE A 396 -7.27 14.90 2.27
C ILE A 396 -8.31 14.04 3.00
N LEU A 397 -8.75 14.43 4.20
CA LEU A 397 -9.73 13.65 4.98
C LEU A 397 -11.11 13.58 4.32
N ALA A 398 -11.62 14.70 3.77
CA ALA A 398 -12.89 14.71 3.06
C ALA A 398 -12.85 13.87 1.77
N TYR A 399 -11.73 13.90 1.06
CA TYR A 399 -11.47 13.05 -0.11
C TYR A 399 -11.40 11.58 0.27
N TYR A 400 -10.58 11.24 1.25
CA TYR A 400 -10.42 9.87 1.74
C TYR A 400 -11.77 9.28 2.20
N ALA A 401 -12.58 10.04 2.94
CA ALA A 401 -13.93 9.64 3.35
C ALA A 401 -14.88 9.40 2.16
N ASN A 402 -14.78 10.19 1.09
CA ASN A 402 -15.60 10.04 -0.13
C ASN A 402 -15.36 8.68 -0.83
N PHE A 403 -14.11 8.18 -0.82
CA PHE A 403 -13.76 6.88 -1.43
C PHE A 403 -13.88 5.68 -0.47
N ASN A 404 -14.12 5.92 0.83
CA ASN A 404 -14.21 4.89 1.86
C ASN A 404 -15.63 4.81 2.47
N THR A 405 -16.64 4.64 1.62
CA THR A 405 -18.07 4.63 2.00
C THR A 405 -18.48 3.48 2.94
N ASN A 406 -17.68 2.43 3.06
CA ASN A 406 -17.84 1.37 4.06
C ASN A 406 -17.45 1.85 5.47
N ASN A 407 -16.57 2.84 5.56
CA ASN A 407 -16.00 3.39 6.81
C ASN A 407 -16.65 4.73 7.19
N PHE A 408 -17.13 5.50 6.21
CA PHE A 408 -17.82 6.79 6.39
C PHE A 408 -19.19 6.77 5.73
N ASN A 409 -20.23 7.05 6.52
CA ASN A 409 -21.58 7.18 5.98
C ASN A 409 -21.78 8.54 5.29
N GLN A 410 -22.84 8.66 4.50
CA GLN A 410 -23.14 9.87 3.71
C GLN A 410 -23.28 11.15 4.55
N ALA A 411 -23.74 11.07 5.80
CA ALA A 411 -23.84 12.24 6.68
C ALA A 411 -22.46 12.66 7.23
N GLU A 412 -21.56 11.71 7.50
CA GLU A 412 -20.16 12.01 7.85
C GLU A 412 -19.44 12.68 6.67
N ILE A 413 -19.56 12.13 5.46
CA ILE A 413 -18.97 12.70 4.23
C ILE A 413 -19.51 14.12 3.98
N ALA A 414 -20.83 14.33 4.07
CA ALA A 414 -21.43 15.65 3.92
C ALA A 414 -20.99 16.66 4.99
N THR A 415 -20.69 16.19 6.21
CA THR A 415 -20.17 17.03 7.30
C THR A 415 -18.72 17.42 7.05
N LEU A 416 -17.88 16.49 6.59
CA LEU A 416 -16.48 16.76 6.23
C LEU A 416 -16.36 17.74 5.06
N ARG A 417 -17.18 17.58 4.01
CA ARG A 417 -17.26 18.54 2.89
C ARG A 417 -17.64 19.95 3.37
N LYS A 418 -18.62 20.08 4.26
CA LYS A 418 -19.02 21.38 4.85
C LYS A 418 -17.92 21.99 5.71
N LEU A 419 -17.28 21.18 6.56
CA LEU A 419 -16.15 21.62 7.38
C LEU A 419 -15.01 22.17 6.51
N LEU A 420 -14.66 21.45 5.45
CA LEU A 420 -13.64 21.87 4.47
C LEU A 420 -13.98 23.22 3.83
N ASN A 421 -15.21 23.42 3.35
CA ASN A 421 -15.66 24.72 2.81
C ASN A 421 -15.47 25.84 3.84
N ILE A 422 -15.89 25.60 5.09
CA ILE A 422 -15.88 26.59 6.19
C ILE A 422 -14.45 27.03 6.54
N VAL A 423 -13.52 26.10 6.75
CA VAL A 423 -12.12 26.47 7.10
C VAL A 423 -11.35 27.10 5.94
N SER A 424 -11.78 26.86 4.70
CA SER A 424 -11.07 27.30 3.50
C SER A 424 -11.41 28.73 3.07
N VAL A 425 -12.46 29.35 3.64
CA VAL A 425 -12.88 30.74 3.34
C VAL A 425 -11.72 31.72 3.49
N HIS A 426 -10.86 31.52 4.49
CA HIS A 426 -9.71 32.41 4.70
C HIS A 426 -8.75 32.43 3.51
N ALA A 427 -8.38 31.25 3.01
CA ALA A 427 -7.44 31.12 1.90
C ALA A 427 -7.97 31.81 0.64
N GLN A 428 -9.27 31.69 0.37
CA GLN A 428 -9.92 32.43 -0.72
C GLN A 428 -9.80 33.95 -0.52
N THR A 429 -10.16 34.49 0.65
CA THR A 429 -10.15 35.95 0.89
C THR A 429 -8.75 36.57 0.88
N ARG A 430 -7.69 35.78 1.07
CA ARG A 430 -6.30 36.25 1.16
C ARG A 430 -5.45 35.98 -0.09
N ILE A 431 -5.98 35.30 -1.10
CA ILE A 431 -5.23 34.93 -2.32
C ILE A 431 -4.92 36.13 -3.24
N ASP A 432 -5.77 37.16 -3.22
CA ASP A 432 -5.50 38.44 -3.92
C ASP A 432 -4.81 39.43 -2.95
N PRO A 433 -3.55 39.84 -3.22
CA PRO A 433 -2.85 40.83 -2.40
C PRO A 433 -3.37 42.26 -2.57
N ALA A 434 -4.18 42.56 -3.61
CA ALA A 434 -4.82 43.86 -3.81
C ALA A 434 -6.17 43.98 -3.07
N SER A 435 -6.80 42.85 -2.75
CA SER A 435 -8.06 42.79 -2.00
C SER A 435 -7.89 43.25 -0.55
N ASN A 436 -8.87 44.02 -0.07
CA ASN A 436 -9.06 44.33 1.36
C ASN A 436 -10.30 43.61 1.94
N VAL A 437 -10.90 42.66 1.20
CA VAL A 437 -12.09 41.91 1.64
C VAL A 437 -11.72 40.99 2.81
N GLY A 438 -12.54 40.98 3.86
CA GLY A 438 -12.29 40.16 5.06
C GLY A 438 -11.27 40.75 6.04
N VAL A 439 -10.82 41.99 5.82
CA VAL A 439 -10.11 42.79 6.84
C VAL A 439 -11.10 43.77 7.43
N SER A 440 -11.47 43.61 8.71
CA SER A 440 -12.30 44.60 9.39
C SER A 440 -11.55 45.94 9.41
N PRO A 441 -12.18 47.10 9.13
CA PRO A 441 -11.49 48.39 9.08
C PRO A 441 -10.73 48.79 10.36
N ASN A 442 -11.07 48.18 11.50
CA ASN A 442 -10.42 48.38 12.79
C ASN A 442 -9.48 47.22 13.19
N GLN A 443 -9.24 46.26 12.30
CA GLN A 443 -8.35 45.10 12.49
C GLN A 443 -7.65 44.72 11.17
N ASP A 444 -6.90 45.64 10.58
CA ASP A 444 -5.55 45.25 10.11
C ASP A 444 -4.64 45.32 11.36
N PRO A 445 -4.31 44.19 12.02
CA PRO A 445 -3.56 44.24 13.27
C PRO A 445 -2.08 44.62 13.07
N PHE A 446 -1.62 44.68 11.82
CA PHE A 446 -0.21 44.78 11.45
C PHE A 446 0.10 45.96 10.53
N GLY A 447 -0.91 46.62 9.95
CA GLY A 447 -0.73 47.74 9.01
C GLY A 447 0.09 47.32 7.78
N GLU A 448 -0.26 46.19 7.16
CA GLU A 448 0.62 45.48 6.24
C GLU A 448 0.94 46.29 4.97
N ASN A 449 2.24 46.45 4.69
CA ASN A 449 2.70 46.98 3.41
C ASN A 449 2.42 46.00 2.26
N GLN A 450 2.52 46.48 1.02
CA GLN A 450 2.18 45.66 -0.16
C GLN A 450 2.98 44.35 -0.24
N ARG A 451 4.27 44.36 0.13
CA ARG A 451 5.12 43.15 0.09
C ARG A 451 4.72 42.11 1.14
N ALA A 452 4.21 42.53 2.29
CA ALA A 452 3.62 41.65 3.30
C ALA A 452 2.30 41.02 2.79
N LYS A 453 1.43 41.82 2.15
CA LYS A 453 0.21 41.30 1.51
C LYS A 453 0.51 40.26 0.42
N GLU A 454 1.53 40.53 -0.41
CA GLU A 454 2.05 39.60 -1.42
C GLU A 454 2.56 38.30 -0.80
N ARG A 455 3.43 38.38 0.23
CA ARG A 455 4.01 37.21 0.90
C ARG A 455 2.92 36.33 1.50
N ARG A 456 1.94 36.94 2.18
CA ARG A 456 0.77 36.27 2.76
C ARG A 456 -0.07 35.56 1.71
N ALA A 457 -0.32 36.18 0.55
CA ALA A 457 -1.05 35.55 -0.55
C ALA A 457 -0.35 34.28 -1.06
N VAL A 458 0.98 34.33 -1.26
CA VAL A 458 1.76 33.16 -1.70
C VAL A 458 1.86 32.08 -0.61
N GLN A 459 1.80 32.43 0.67
CA GLN A 459 1.69 31.44 1.76
C GLN A 459 0.32 30.72 1.74
N GLN A 460 -0.78 31.47 1.62
CA GLN A 460 -2.14 30.91 1.53
C GLN A 460 -2.42 30.12 0.24
N MET A 461 -1.50 30.17 -0.73
CA MET A 461 -1.62 29.51 -2.01
C MET A 461 -1.80 27.99 -1.91
N SER A 462 -1.17 27.31 -0.94
CA SER A 462 -1.33 25.85 -0.79
C SER A 462 -2.72 25.45 -0.26
N SER A 463 -3.25 26.15 0.75
CA SER A 463 -4.62 25.94 1.24
C SER A 463 -5.65 25.96 0.10
N LEU A 464 -5.62 27.01 -0.73
CA LEU A 464 -6.58 27.13 -1.83
C LEU A 464 -6.36 26.06 -2.91
N ALA A 465 -5.10 25.73 -3.23
CA ALA A 465 -4.78 24.68 -4.20
C ALA A 465 -5.35 23.31 -3.77
N TYR A 466 -5.09 22.90 -2.53
CA TYR A 466 -5.60 21.65 -1.96
C TYR A 466 -7.14 21.66 -1.94
N TYR A 467 -7.77 22.74 -1.47
CA TYR A 467 -9.23 22.86 -1.48
C TYR A 467 -9.80 22.63 -2.90
N LEU A 468 -9.27 23.33 -3.91
CA LEU A 468 -9.80 23.31 -5.27
C LEU A 468 -9.59 21.95 -5.96
N ASP A 469 -8.38 21.38 -5.88
CA ASP A 469 -8.07 20.11 -6.52
C ASP A 469 -8.85 18.95 -5.88
N TYR A 470 -8.79 18.83 -4.55
CA TYR A 470 -9.49 17.75 -3.86
C TYR A 470 -11.02 17.89 -3.97
N THR A 471 -11.59 19.08 -3.91
CA THR A 471 -13.05 19.26 -4.13
C THR A 471 -13.44 18.88 -5.56
N LYS A 472 -12.66 19.30 -6.57
CA LYS A 472 -12.88 18.88 -7.97
C LYS A 472 -12.76 17.37 -8.15
N ALA A 473 -11.79 16.72 -7.49
CA ALA A 473 -11.59 15.28 -7.55
C ALA A 473 -12.75 14.52 -6.88
N ILE A 474 -13.18 14.99 -5.71
CA ILE A 474 -14.34 14.52 -4.95
C ILE A 474 -15.64 14.61 -5.79
N ASP A 475 -15.90 15.75 -6.44
CA ASP A 475 -17.13 15.97 -7.21
C ASP A 475 -17.17 15.20 -8.53
N ASN A 476 -16.02 14.98 -9.17
CA ASN A 476 -15.90 14.16 -10.37
C ASN A 476 -15.73 12.65 -10.06
N ASN A 477 -15.63 12.27 -8.78
CA ASN A 477 -15.29 10.92 -8.34
C ASN A 477 -13.99 10.36 -8.98
N THR A 478 -12.97 11.22 -9.09
CA THR A 478 -11.65 10.92 -9.67
C THR A 478 -10.56 10.93 -8.61
N LYS A 479 -9.44 10.24 -8.87
CA LYS A 479 -8.27 10.27 -7.98
C LYS A 479 -7.34 11.43 -8.32
N VAL A 480 -6.83 12.13 -7.30
CA VAL A 480 -5.87 13.25 -7.47
C VAL A 480 -4.54 12.74 -8.07
N PHE A 481 -4.01 11.65 -7.50
CA PHE A 481 -2.89 10.90 -8.04
C PHE A 481 -3.35 9.49 -8.43
N VAL A 482 -2.84 8.96 -9.55
CA VAL A 482 -3.24 7.66 -10.11
C VAL A 482 -2.69 6.48 -9.29
N VAL A 483 -1.59 6.70 -8.55
CA VAL A 483 -0.91 5.69 -7.73
C VAL A 483 -1.68 5.46 -6.44
N ASP A 484 -2.80 4.77 -6.57
CA ASP A 484 -3.55 4.20 -5.48
C ASP A 484 -2.95 2.82 -5.14
N ASN A 485 -1.76 2.84 -4.55
CA ASN A 485 -1.08 1.65 -4.02
C ASN A 485 -1.79 1.13 -2.74
N THR A 486 -3.13 1.10 -2.75
CA THR A 486 -3.99 0.67 -1.64
C THR A 486 -4.25 -0.84 -1.63
N ASN A 487 -3.70 -1.56 -2.60
CA ASN A 487 -3.59 -3.01 -2.58
C ASN A 487 -2.11 -3.34 -2.40
N PHE A 488 -1.77 -4.03 -1.32
CA PHE A 488 -0.40 -4.46 -1.03
C PHE A 488 0.13 -5.48 -2.03
N PHE A 489 -0.80 -6.11 -2.73
CA PHE A 489 -0.60 -6.97 -3.90
C PHE A 489 -1.85 -6.84 -4.76
N ASP A 490 -1.63 -6.40 -5.98
CA ASP A 490 -2.62 -6.41 -7.02
C ASP A 490 -2.20 -7.46 -8.05
N SER A 491 -2.91 -8.59 -8.09
CA SER A 491 -2.65 -9.65 -9.06
C SER A 491 -2.95 -9.23 -10.52
N ASN A 492 -3.39 -7.99 -10.78
CA ASN A 492 -3.37 -7.40 -12.13
C ASN A 492 -2.00 -6.79 -12.50
N ARG A 493 -1.09 -6.63 -11.53
CA ARG A 493 0.23 -6.01 -11.64
C ARG A 493 1.36 -7.02 -11.45
N THR A 494 1.09 -8.30 -11.66
CA THR A 494 2.06 -9.39 -11.59
C THR A 494 2.20 -10.15 -12.91
N SER A 495 3.24 -10.96 -13.05
CA SER A 495 3.37 -11.93 -14.14
C SER A 495 2.44 -13.13 -13.94
N ASN A 496 2.50 -14.07 -14.88
CA ASN A 496 2.24 -15.48 -14.64
C ASN A 496 3.16 -16.00 -13.52
N VAL A 497 2.66 -17.00 -12.80
CA VAL A 497 3.38 -17.69 -11.71
C VAL A 497 4.04 -18.96 -12.26
N VAL A 498 5.15 -19.36 -11.66
CA VAL A 498 5.85 -20.61 -11.97
C VAL A 498 6.19 -21.34 -10.68
N SER A 499 6.24 -22.68 -10.73
CA SER A 499 6.71 -23.54 -9.63
C SER A 499 8.12 -24.05 -9.93
N LEU A 500 8.97 -24.12 -8.91
CA LEU A 500 10.38 -24.53 -8.98
C LEU A 500 10.94 -24.87 -7.57
N ASP A 501 12.24 -25.13 -7.47
CA ASP A 501 12.96 -25.39 -6.20
C ASP A 501 14.07 -24.33 -5.98
N VAL A 502 13.68 -23.09 -5.65
CA VAL A 502 14.63 -21.96 -5.46
C VAL A 502 15.58 -22.22 -4.29
N ASN A 503 15.11 -22.95 -3.27
CA ASN A 503 15.84 -23.17 -2.02
C ASN A 503 16.75 -24.41 -2.04
N ASN A 504 16.61 -25.28 -3.05
CA ASN A 504 17.40 -26.49 -3.27
C ASN A 504 17.24 -27.54 -2.14
N ASP A 505 16.00 -27.76 -1.69
CA ASP A 505 15.65 -28.87 -0.79
C ASP A 505 15.31 -30.18 -1.52
N GLY A 506 15.25 -30.14 -2.86
CA GLY A 506 14.88 -31.25 -3.74
C GLY A 506 13.38 -31.35 -4.00
N ILE A 507 12.58 -30.38 -3.54
CA ILE A 507 11.12 -30.37 -3.65
C ILE A 507 10.68 -29.12 -4.43
N LYS A 508 9.94 -29.32 -5.53
CA LYS A 508 9.38 -28.22 -6.33
C LYS A 508 8.18 -27.60 -5.61
N ASN A 509 8.44 -26.82 -4.55
CA ASN A 509 7.47 -26.19 -3.66
C ASN A 509 7.58 -24.65 -3.58
N ASP A 510 8.54 -24.05 -4.29
CA ASP A 510 8.71 -22.59 -4.37
C ASP A 510 7.94 -22.03 -5.57
N ILE A 511 7.12 -21.01 -5.33
CA ILE A 511 6.34 -20.33 -6.36
C ILE A 511 6.91 -18.94 -6.62
N ALA A 512 7.39 -18.68 -7.83
CA ALA A 512 7.95 -17.39 -8.20
C ALA A 512 7.03 -16.57 -9.12
N TYR A 513 7.12 -15.24 -8.99
CA TYR A 513 6.38 -14.29 -9.82
C TYR A 513 7.03 -12.90 -9.82
N PHE A 514 6.88 -12.17 -10.92
CA PHE A 514 7.21 -10.75 -10.98
C PHE A 514 6.02 -9.88 -10.59
N GLU A 515 6.28 -8.71 -10.00
CA GLU A 515 5.29 -7.69 -9.64
C GLU A 515 5.82 -6.28 -9.96
N THR A 516 4.96 -5.30 -10.23
CA THR A 516 5.40 -3.92 -10.46
C THR A 516 4.64 -2.87 -9.66
N ASN A 517 5.37 -1.92 -9.07
CA ASN A 517 4.80 -0.67 -8.55
C ASN A 517 4.59 0.40 -9.64
N GLY A 518 4.92 0.11 -10.91
CA GLY A 518 4.83 0.99 -12.07
C GLY A 518 6.17 1.63 -12.46
N ASP A 519 7.18 1.56 -11.58
CA ASP A 519 8.50 2.17 -11.77
C ASP A 519 9.63 1.16 -11.62
N LYS A 520 9.45 0.21 -10.70
CA LYS A 520 10.26 -0.98 -10.54
C LYS A 520 9.43 -2.21 -10.85
N THR A 521 10.12 -3.22 -11.35
CA THR A 521 9.65 -4.60 -11.32
C THR A 521 10.46 -5.34 -10.26
N PHE A 522 9.77 -6.14 -9.47
CA PHE A 522 10.29 -6.97 -8.40
C PHE A 522 10.08 -8.44 -8.78
N LEU A 523 10.94 -9.33 -8.31
CA LEU A 523 10.72 -10.78 -8.34
C LEU A 523 10.51 -11.26 -6.91
N TYR A 524 9.43 -12.02 -6.70
CA TYR A 524 9.05 -12.60 -5.43
C TYR A 524 9.07 -14.12 -5.51
N VAL A 525 9.39 -14.76 -4.38
CA VAL A 525 9.31 -16.22 -4.18
C VAL A 525 8.44 -16.47 -2.96
N ALA A 526 7.39 -17.28 -3.12
CA ALA A 526 6.53 -17.80 -2.07
C ALA A 526 6.88 -19.27 -1.83
N ASN A 527 7.50 -19.59 -0.70
CA ASN A 527 7.80 -20.98 -0.33
C ASN A 527 6.55 -21.64 0.26
N VAL A 528 6.23 -22.86 -0.17
CA VAL A 528 5.12 -23.65 0.39
C VAL A 528 5.66 -24.82 1.20
N ALA A 529 5.38 -24.84 2.50
CA ALA A 529 5.77 -25.96 3.35
C ALA A 529 4.96 -27.22 3.04
N ASN A 530 5.51 -28.40 3.34
CA ASN A 530 4.89 -29.74 3.21
C ASN A 530 3.52 -29.96 3.88
N THR A 531 3.06 -28.98 4.67
CA THR A 531 1.67 -28.92 5.15
C THR A 531 0.69 -28.40 4.09
N ASN A 532 1.20 -28.00 2.92
CA ASN A 532 0.59 -27.17 1.89
C ASN A 532 0.12 -25.79 2.38
N ILE A 533 0.97 -25.14 3.18
CA ILE A 533 0.76 -23.78 3.69
C ILE A 533 1.94 -22.93 3.21
N ILE A 534 1.64 -21.78 2.58
CA ILE A 534 2.65 -20.80 2.18
C ILE A 534 3.37 -20.33 3.46
N SER A 535 4.65 -20.65 3.60
CA SER A 535 5.44 -20.45 4.82
C SER A 535 6.05 -19.05 4.90
N SER A 536 6.39 -18.49 3.74
CA SER A 536 7.00 -17.17 3.59
C SER A 536 6.82 -16.67 2.15
N VAL A 537 6.89 -15.35 1.97
CA VAL A 537 6.99 -14.71 0.66
C VAL A 537 8.10 -13.68 0.76
N LYS A 538 9.05 -13.69 -0.18
CA LYS A 538 10.27 -12.86 -0.12
C LYS A 538 10.52 -12.18 -1.46
N LYS A 539 10.90 -10.90 -1.44
CA LYS A 539 11.48 -10.24 -2.61
C LYS A 539 12.91 -10.74 -2.79
N THR A 540 13.23 -11.26 -3.96
CA THR A 540 14.55 -11.84 -4.29
C THR A 540 15.33 -11.01 -5.30
N TRP A 541 14.67 -10.19 -6.13
CA TRP A 541 15.32 -9.29 -7.10
C TRP A 541 14.45 -8.04 -7.39
N GLU A 542 15.07 -6.97 -7.89
CA GLU A 542 14.35 -5.77 -8.38
C GLU A 542 15.11 -4.97 -9.46
N SER A 543 14.39 -4.23 -10.30
CA SER A 543 14.97 -3.32 -11.32
C SER A 543 14.05 -2.17 -11.70
N THR A 544 14.61 -0.98 -11.94
CA THR A 544 13.93 0.23 -12.46
C THR A 544 13.83 0.26 -14.00
N GLY A 545 14.45 -0.68 -14.70
CA GLY A 545 14.58 -0.69 -16.16
C GLY A 545 13.97 -1.93 -16.83
N TYR A 546 13.03 -2.61 -16.17
CA TYR A 546 12.51 -3.90 -16.60
C TYR A 546 10.97 -3.96 -16.58
N PRO A 547 10.26 -3.19 -17.44
CA PRO A 547 8.81 -3.04 -17.37
C PRO A 547 8.07 -4.38 -17.53
N LEU A 548 7.16 -4.65 -16.59
CA LEU A 548 6.46 -5.94 -16.49
C LEU A 548 5.55 -6.24 -17.69
N ASP A 549 4.95 -5.21 -18.27
CA ASP A 549 4.05 -5.29 -19.42
C ASP A 549 4.70 -5.88 -20.68
N LEU A 550 6.03 -5.86 -20.77
CA LEU A 550 6.78 -6.39 -21.91
C LEU A 550 6.98 -7.91 -21.88
N PHE A 551 6.67 -8.58 -20.77
CA PHE A 551 6.89 -10.04 -20.61
C PHE A 551 5.93 -10.77 -19.65
N SER A 552 5.00 -10.08 -18.98
CA SER A 552 4.20 -10.61 -17.85
C SER A 552 3.54 -11.98 -18.09
N ASP A 553 3.14 -12.27 -19.32
CA ASP A 553 2.43 -13.46 -19.77
C ASP A 553 3.36 -14.58 -20.27
N ARG A 554 4.66 -14.32 -20.47
CA ARG A 554 5.65 -15.24 -21.04
C ARG A 554 6.79 -15.50 -20.06
N VAL A 555 6.46 -16.13 -18.94
CA VAL A 555 7.40 -16.52 -17.88
C VAL A 555 7.31 -18.04 -17.66
N VAL A 556 8.45 -18.73 -17.69
CA VAL A 556 8.59 -20.18 -17.52
C VAL A 556 9.76 -20.50 -16.58
N ALA A 557 9.81 -21.71 -16.01
CA ALA A 557 10.90 -22.17 -15.13
C ALA A 557 11.61 -23.41 -15.69
N GLY A 558 12.86 -23.65 -15.30
CA GLY A 558 13.70 -24.70 -15.89
C GLY A 558 15.05 -24.87 -15.19
N ASP A 559 15.92 -25.67 -15.80
CA ASP A 559 17.38 -25.80 -15.52
C ASP A 559 18.17 -25.09 -16.63
N PHE A 560 17.92 -23.79 -16.82
CA PHE A 560 18.39 -23.05 -18.00
C PHE A 560 19.90 -22.79 -18.00
N ASP A 561 20.56 -22.83 -16.83
CA ASP A 561 22.01 -22.74 -16.67
C ASP A 561 22.72 -24.12 -16.59
N ASN A 562 21.96 -25.22 -16.59
CA ASN A 562 22.44 -26.61 -16.65
C ASN A 562 23.39 -26.98 -15.49
N ASP A 563 23.06 -26.53 -14.27
CA ASP A 563 23.75 -26.96 -13.05
C ASP A 563 23.12 -28.21 -12.39
N GLY A 564 21.98 -28.67 -12.93
CA GLY A 564 21.26 -29.86 -12.50
C GLY A 564 20.06 -29.59 -11.59
N LYS A 565 19.61 -28.34 -11.49
CA LYS A 565 18.48 -27.93 -10.65
C LYS A 565 17.38 -27.31 -11.48
N TYR A 566 16.16 -27.56 -11.05
CA TYR A 566 15.00 -26.87 -11.60
C TYR A 566 14.73 -25.61 -10.77
N ASP A 567 15.64 -24.63 -10.81
CA ASP A 567 15.60 -23.41 -9.99
C ASP A 567 15.73 -22.08 -10.76
N ASP A 568 15.77 -22.12 -12.10
CA ASP A 568 15.83 -20.94 -12.97
C ASP A 568 14.47 -20.44 -13.47
N ILE A 569 14.44 -19.18 -13.93
CA ILE A 569 13.29 -18.57 -14.62
C ILE A 569 13.74 -17.93 -15.93
N ALA A 570 13.00 -18.18 -17.01
CA ALA A 570 13.15 -17.50 -18.28
C ALA A 570 11.94 -16.59 -18.59
N ALA A 571 12.21 -15.41 -19.15
CA ALA A 571 11.19 -14.43 -19.54
C ALA A 571 11.36 -14.01 -21.02
N VAL A 572 10.31 -14.17 -21.83
CA VAL A 572 10.33 -13.79 -23.26
C VAL A 572 9.85 -12.34 -23.40
N PHE A 573 10.82 -11.46 -23.64
CA PHE A 573 10.72 -10.01 -23.48
C PHE A 573 10.56 -9.31 -24.84
N ASP A 574 9.49 -8.51 -24.96
CA ASP A 574 9.26 -7.61 -26.10
C ASP A 574 10.12 -6.33 -25.97
N TYR A 575 11.10 -6.15 -26.86
CA TYR A 575 11.87 -4.90 -26.96
C TYR A 575 11.24 -3.88 -27.92
N GLY A 576 10.09 -4.19 -28.50
CA GLY A 576 9.47 -3.44 -29.59
C GLY A 576 10.22 -3.58 -30.91
N ASN A 577 9.67 -2.99 -31.98
CA ASN A 577 10.26 -3.00 -33.32
C ASN A 577 10.61 -4.42 -33.84
N ASN A 578 9.81 -5.42 -33.46
CA ASN A 578 10.01 -6.85 -33.76
C ASN A 578 11.37 -7.38 -33.24
N VAL A 579 11.87 -6.83 -32.13
CA VAL A 579 13.01 -7.38 -31.39
C VAL A 579 12.49 -8.14 -30.18
N THR A 580 12.80 -9.43 -30.11
CA THR A 580 12.50 -10.28 -28.96
C THR A 580 13.79 -10.77 -28.34
N LYS A 581 13.80 -10.88 -27.01
CA LYS A 581 14.85 -11.57 -26.26
C LYS A 581 14.28 -12.60 -25.31
N ILE A 582 15.07 -13.61 -24.98
CA ILE A 582 14.82 -14.47 -23.83
C ILE A 582 15.86 -14.13 -22.77
N HIS A 583 15.39 -13.65 -21.62
CA HIS A 583 16.21 -13.35 -20.45
C HIS A 583 16.13 -14.49 -19.46
N VAL A 584 17.24 -14.80 -18.79
CA VAL A 584 17.29 -15.81 -17.72
C VAL A 584 17.63 -15.14 -16.39
N PHE A 585 16.93 -15.57 -15.35
CA PHE A 585 17.14 -15.27 -13.95
C PHE A 585 17.57 -16.58 -13.31
N ARG A 586 18.86 -16.67 -12.98
CA ARG A 586 19.46 -17.88 -12.45
C ARG A 586 19.12 -18.11 -10.99
N GLY A 587 18.76 -19.33 -10.61
CA GLY A 587 18.61 -19.75 -9.23
C GLY A 587 19.92 -19.70 -8.42
N THR A 588 19.83 -19.40 -7.13
CA THR A 588 21.02 -19.23 -6.27
C THR A 588 20.91 -19.95 -4.92
N GLY A 589 19.93 -20.82 -4.74
CA GLY A 589 19.58 -21.38 -3.42
C GLY A 589 18.92 -20.40 -2.45
N SER A 590 18.80 -19.11 -2.81
CA SER A 590 18.24 -18.08 -1.90
C SER A 590 17.50 -16.93 -2.59
N GLY A 591 17.47 -16.92 -3.92
CA GLY A 591 16.96 -15.84 -4.75
C GLY A 591 17.50 -15.98 -6.18
N PHE A 592 17.56 -14.88 -6.95
CA PHE A 592 17.97 -14.95 -8.36
C PHE A 592 19.06 -13.96 -8.75
N GLU A 593 19.91 -14.37 -9.70
CA GLU A 593 20.82 -13.51 -10.43
C GLU A 593 20.30 -13.25 -11.85
N TYR A 594 20.07 -11.98 -12.22
CA TYR A 594 19.70 -11.63 -13.59
C TYR A 594 20.93 -11.65 -14.51
N LEU A 595 20.93 -12.53 -15.52
CA LEU A 595 22.09 -12.77 -16.40
C LEU A 595 22.30 -11.69 -17.49
N GLY A 596 21.59 -10.57 -17.38
CA GLY A 596 21.90 -9.32 -18.08
C GLY A 596 21.15 -9.09 -19.40
N ALA A 597 21.12 -7.82 -19.83
CA ALA A 597 20.35 -7.34 -20.98
C ALA A 597 20.84 -7.83 -22.36
N GLY A 598 21.86 -8.70 -22.39
CA GLY A 598 22.20 -9.47 -23.58
C GLY A 598 21.09 -10.46 -23.94
N GLY A 599 20.54 -11.14 -22.93
CA GLY A 599 19.68 -12.31 -23.06
C GLY A 599 20.45 -13.58 -23.41
N PHE A 600 19.86 -14.74 -23.08
CA PHE A 600 20.33 -16.04 -23.57
C PHE A 600 19.95 -16.26 -25.04
N TRP A 601 18.98 -15.49 -25.54
CA TRP A 601 18.65 -15.41 -26.95
C TRP A 601 18.16 -14.02 -27.33
N SER A 602 18.38 -13.62 -28.59
CA SER A 602 17.90 -12.36 -29.15
C SER A 602 17.75 -12.47 -30.67
N ALA A 603 16.64 -11.97 -31.22
CA ALA A 603 16.49 -11.81 -32.67
C ALA A 603 15.72 -10.54 -33.04
N SER A 604 16.07 -9.97 -34.20
CA SER A 604 15.28 -8.98 -34.91
C SER A 604 14.45 -9.65 -36.00
N GLY A 605 13.17 -9.30 -36.12
CA GLY A 605 12.20 -9.95 -37.02
C GLY A 605 11.37 -11.04 -36.35
N TYR A 606 11.48 -11.22 -35.04
CA TYR A 606 10.66 -12.13 -34.24
C TYR A 606 9.86 -11.28 -33.24
N ASP A 607 8.53 -11.34 -33.30
CA ASP A 607 7.64 -10.52 -32.47
C ASP A 607 7.01 -11.34 -31.35
N ALA A 608 7.40 -11.05 -30.10
CA ALA A 608 6.86 -11.70 -28.90
C ALA A 608 5.33 -11.57 -28.76
N LYS A 609 4.71 -10.56 -29.39
CA LYS A 609 3.24 -10.38 -29.37
C LYS A 609 2.50 -11.48 -30.12
N LEU A 610 3.16 -12.11 -31.10
CA LEU A 610 2.61 -13.24 -31.85
C LEU A 610 2.65 -14.56 -31.06
N LEU A 611 3.26 -14.55 -29.87
CA LEU A 611 3.19 -15.66 -28.90
C LEU A 611 1.98 -15.58 -27.98
N GLY A 612 1.56 -14.37 -27.58
CA GLY A 612 0.64 -14.17 -26.46
C GLY A 612 1.19 -14.78 -25.17
N ASP A 613 0.35 -15.54 -24.47
CA ASP A 613 0.64 -16.31 -23.26
C ASP A 613 1.03 -17.78 -23.53
N ARG A 614 1.33 -18.12 -24.79
CA ARG A 614 1.50 -19.51 -25.24
C ARG A 614 2.98 -19.93 -25.31
N VAL A 615 3.64 -19.86 -24.15
CA VAL A 615 5.05 -20.22 -23.95
C VAL A 615 5.15 -21.19 -22.78
N ILE A 616 5.96 -22.25 -22.93
CA ILE A 616 6.13 -23.31 -21.93
C ILE A 616 7.55 -23.89 -21.98
N SER A 617 8.01 -24.48 -20.87
CA SER A 617 9.28 -25.23 -20.80
C SER A 617 9.04 -26.75 -20.76
N GLY A 618 10.02 -27.51 -21.25
CA GLY A 618 9.97 -28.97 -21.40
C GLY A 618 11.36 -29.57 -21.69
N ASP A 619 11.41 -30.88 -21.87
CA ASP A 619 12.57 -31.66 -22.36
C ASP A 619 12.41 -31.89 -23.87
N PHE A 620 12.31 -30.82 -24.66
CA PHE A 620 11.82 -30.94 -26.04
C PHE A 620 12.84 -31.54 -27.02
N ASP A 621 14.12 -31.64 -26.64
CA ASP A 621 15.17 -32.34 -27.37
C ASP A 621 15.52 -33.75 -26.85
N ASN A 622 14.90 -34.18 -25.74
CA ASN A 622 15.06 -35.49 -25.09
C ASN A 622 16.48 -35.77 -24.56
N ASP A 623 17.17 -34.76 -24.04
CA ASP A 623 18.45 -34.93 -23.31
C ASP A 623 18.26 -35.31 -21.83
N GLY A 624 17.04 -35.20 -21.30
CA GLY A 624 16.67 -35.57 -19.94
C GLY A 624 16.53 -34.40 -18.96
N LYS A 625 16.60 -33.15 -19.44
CA LYS A 625 16.45 -31.93 -18.63
C LYS A 625 15.28 -31.09 -19.11
N ILE A 626 14.72 -30.30 -18.20
CA ILE A 626 13.66 -29.34 -18.54
C ILE A 626 14.33 -27.96 -18.67
N ASP A 627 15.09 -27.79 -19.74
CA ASP A 627 15.84 -26.58 -20.09
C ASP A 627 15.50 -26.00 -21.48
N ASP A 628 14.56 -26.62 -22.21
CA ASP A 628 14.04 -26.08 -23.47
C ASP A 628 12.82 -25.18 -23.26
N ILE A 629 12.57 -24.30 -24.24
CA ILE A 629 11.35 -23.47 -24.31
C ILE A 629 10.64 -23.70 -25.64
N ALA A 630 9.35 -24.03 -25.60
CA ALA A 630 8.46 -24.08 -26.75
C ALA A 630 7.50 -22.86 -26.77
N ALA A 631 7.22 -22.35 -27.97
CA ALA A 631 6.39 -21.16 -28.16
C ALA A 631 5.48 -21.28 -29.40
N PHE A 632 4.18 -21.06 -29.22
CA PHE A 632 3.19 -21.12 -30.30
C PHE A 632 3.10 -19.75 -31.00
N TYR A 633 3.73 -19.66 -32.18
CA TYR A 633 3.86 -18.43 -32.95
C TYR A 633 2.75 -18.33 -34.01
N ASP A 634 2.02 -17.22 -33.99
CA ASP A 634 1.02 -16.87 -35.00
C ASP A 634 1.70 -16.32 -36.27
N TYR A 635 1.58 -17.05 -37.38
CA TYR A 635 2.06 -16.63 -38.70
C TYR A 635 1.01 -15.85 -39.51
N GLY A 636 -0.18 -15.64 -38.94
CA GLY A 636 -1.35 -15.10 -39.62
C GLY A 636 -1.99 -16.12 -40.56
N ASN A 637 -3.10 -15.74 -41.21
CA ASN A 637 -3.83 -16.58 -42.18
C ASN A 637 -4.20 -17.98 -41.66
N ASN A 638 -4.45 -18.12 -40.35
CA ASN A 638 -4.71 -19.38 -39.64
C ASN A 638 -3.50 -20.34 -39.51
N GLU A 639 -2.29 -19.87 -39.82
CA GLU A 639 -1.06 -20.65 -39.61
C GLU A 639 -0.49 -20.46 -38.21
N THR A 640 -0.29 -21.56 -37.50
CA THR A 640 0.49 -21.61 -36.25
C THR A 640 1.69 -22.53 -36.44
N ARG A 641 2.82 -22.14 -35.84
CA ARG A 641 4.01 -23.00 -35.70
C ARG A 641 4.42 -23.08 -34.24
N ILE A 642 4.93 -24.24 -33.82
CA ILE A 642 5.58 -24.40 -32.51
C ILE A 642 7.08 -24.28 -32.73
N HIS A 643 7.64 -23.16 -32.29
CA HIS A 643 9.07 -22.93 -32.26
C HIS A 643 9.67 -23.53 -30.98
N VAL A 644 10.88 -24.09 -31.08
CA VAL A 644 11.65 -24.57 -29.94
C VAL A 644 12.97 -23.81 -29.85
N PHE A 645 13.30 -23.43 -28.62
CA PHE A 645 14.53 -22.79 -28.19
C PHE A 645 15.24 -23.76 -27.26
N ARG A 646 16.25 -24.46 -27.77
CA ARG A 646 16.96 -25.51 -27.04
C ARG A 646 17.86 -24.94 -25.96
N GLY A 647 17.83 -25.50 -24.75
CA GLY A 647 18.74 -25.19 -23.65
C GLY A 647 20.20 -25.56 -23.96
N THR A 648 21.16 -24.75 -23.52
CA THR A 648 22.60 -25.06 -23.65
C THR A 648 23.39 -24.76 -22.38
N GLY A 649 22.70 -24.49 -21.26
CA GLY A 649 23.29 -23.98 -20.01
C GLY A 649 23.85 -22.55 -20.07
N THR A 650 23.96 -21.93 -21.25
CA THR A 650 24.56 -20.59 -21.41
C THR A 650 23.88 -19.71 -22.47
N SER A 651 22.96 -20.27 -23.24
CA SER A 651 22.19 -19.61 -24.30
C SER A 651 21.01 -20.49 -24.71
N PHE A 652 20.12 -19.99 -25.57
CA PHE A 652 19.18 -20.86 -26.28
C PHE A 652 19.49 -20.96 -27.78
N GLU A 653 19.48 -22.18 -28.32
CA GLU A 653 19.56 -22.42 -29.76
C GLU A 653 18.15 -22.41 -30.37
N TYR A 654 17.86 -21.44 -31.25
CA TYR A 654 16.58 -21.42 -31.97
C TYR A 654 16.58 -22.44 -33.12
N LEU A 655 15.75 -23.48 -33.01
CA LEU A 655 15.76 -24.63 -33.92
C LEU A 655 15.08 -24.40 -35.29
N GLY A 656 14.68 -23.15 -35.58
CA GLY A 656 14.37 -22.68 -36.93
C GLY A 656 12.90 -22.37 -37.20
N ALA A 657 12.67 -21.59 -38.26
CA ALA A 657 11.38 -21.00 -38.59
C ALA A 657 10.31 -21.98 -39.09
N ASP A 658 10.66 -23.21 -39.46
CA ASP A 658 9.65 -24.24 -39.73
C ASP A 658 9.03 -24.82 -38.45
N GLY A 659 9.69 -24.63 -37.30
CA GLY A 659 9.28 -25.17 -36.01
C GLY A 659 9.39 -26.69 -35.93
N PHE A 660 9.11 -27.21 -34.73
CA PHE A 660 8.92 -28.65 -34.51
C PHE A 660 7.53 -29.12 -34.97
N TRP A 661 6.60 -28.18 -35.19
CA TRP A 661 5.28 -28.42 -35.77
C TRP A 661 4.76 -27.17 -36.48
N LYS A 662 3.94 -27.36 -37.53
CA LYS A 662 3.26 -26.28 -38.24
C LYS A 662 1.95 -26.75 -38.87
N ASN A 663 0.92 -25.90 -38.87
CA ASN A 663 -0.35 -26.15 -39.56
C ASN A 663 -1.02 -24.84 -39.99
N ILE A 664 -1.37 -24.75 -41.29
CA ILE A 664 -2.00 -23.58 -41.94
C ILE A 664 -3.52 -23.46 -41.67
N ASN A 665 -4.13 -24.44 -41.01
CA ASN A 665 -5.55 -24.47 -40.67
C ASN A 665 -5.78 -24.58 -39.15
N TYR A 666 -4.79 -24.19 -38.36
CA TYR A 666 -4.83 -24.22 -36.89
C TYR A 666 -4.57 -22.80 -36.36
N PRO A 667 -5.56 -21.90 -36.41
CA PRO A 667 -5.40 -20.53 -35.96
C PRO A 667 -5.10 -20.46 -34.45
N SER A 668 -3.98 -19.82 -34.13
CA SER A 668 -3.44 -19.74 -32.76
C SER A 668 -4.43 -19.14 -31.75
N ASN A 669 -5.35 -18.27 -32.20
CA ASN A 669 -6.36 -17.62 -31.38
C ASN A 669 -7.54 -18.53 -30.96
N ARG A 670 -7.52 -19.81 -31.35
CA ARG A 670 -8.41 -20.87 -30.86
C ARG A 670 -7.83 -21.67 -29.71
N ILE A 671 -6.56 -21.48 -29.39
CA ILE A 671 -6.00 -21.85 -28.10
C ILE A 671 -6.66 -20.93 -27.06
N ILE A 672 -7.53 -21.53 -26.25
CA ILE A 672 -8.44 -20.90 -25.27
C ILE A 672 -7.93 -21.01 -23.83
N SER A 673 -6.72 -21.54 -23.70
CA SER A 673 -6.03 -21.76 -22.44
C SER A 673 -4.57 -21.35 -22.61
N LYS A 674 -3.86 -21.24 -21.49
CA LYS A 674 -2.41 -21.45 -21.50
C LYS A 674 -2.09 -22.81 -22.14
N VAL A 675 -0.90 -22.92 -22.69
CA VAL A 675 -0.29 -24.22 -23.01
C VAL A 675 0.37 -24.78 -21.75
N ILE A 676 0.43 -26.10 -21.64
CA ILE A 676 0.97 -26.84 -20.50
C ILE A 676 1.83 -27.99 -20.99
N SER A 677 2.91 -28.32 -20.27
CA SER A 677 3.78 -29.46 -20.56
C SER A 677 3.59 -30.59 -19.55
N GLY A 678 4.10 -31.77 -19.91
CA GLY A 678 4.09 -32.98 -19.09
C GLY A 678 4.48 -34.21 -19.92
N ASP A 679 4.33 -35.38 -19.32
CA ASP A 679 4.34 -36.69 -19.97
C ASP A 679 2.89 -37.11 -20.27
N PHE A 680 2.40 -36.82 -21.48
CA PHE A 680 1.01 -37.06 -21.88
C PHE A 680 0.84 -38.32 -22.74
N ASP A 681 1.90 -38.87 -23.32
CA ASP A 681 1.91 -40.16 -24.02
C ASP A 681 2.42 -41.35 -23.16
N ASN A 682 3.02 -41.04 -22.00
CA ASN A 682 3.51 -41.94 -20.95
C ASN A 682 4.82 -42.67 -21.30
N ASP A 683 5.73 -42.04 -22.04
CA ASP A 683 7.07 -42.56 -22.34
C ASP A 683 8.11 -42.30 -21.22
N GLY A 684 7.77 -41.46 -20.24
CA GLY A 684 8.59 -41.13 -19.07
C GLY A 684 9.33 -39.79 -19.15
N LYS A 685 9.08 -38.97 -20.18
CA LYS A 685 9.74 -37.66 -20.38
C LYS A 685 8.72 -36.52 -20.39
N ASN A 686 9.18 -35.31 -20.07
CA ASN A 686 8.35 -34.10 -20.09
C ASN A 686 8.50 -33.37 -21.44
N ASP A 687 8.37 -34.11 -22.54
CA ASP A 687 8.55 -33.63 -23.91
C ASP A 687 7.24 -33.35 -24.67
N ASP A 688 6.08 -33.56 -24.04
CA ASP A 688 4.77 -33.26 -24.63
C ASP A 688 4.24 -31.87 -24.25
N ILE A 689 3.38 -31.32 -25.12
CA ILE A 689 2.59 -30.11 -24.84
C ILE A 689 1.11 -30.39 -25.05
N ALA A 690 0.25 -29.99 -24.11
CA ALA A 690 -1.20 -30.03 -24.25
C ALA A 690 -1.82 -28.62 -24.24
N THR A 691 -2.97 -28.48 -24.92
CA THR A 691 -3.80 -27.27 -24.90
C THR A 691 -5.28 -27.61 -25.06
N PHE A 692 -6.16 -26.76 -24.54
CA PHE A 692 -7.56 -26.77 -24.98
C PHE A 692 -7.73 -25.93 -26.24
N TYR A 693 -8.54 -26.41 -27.19
CA TYR A 693 -8.76 -25.77 -28.48
C TYR A 693 -10.25 -25.62 -28.80
N ASP A 694 -10.66 -24.42 -29.20
CA ASP A 694 -12.04 -24.07 -29.58
C ASP A 694 -12.35 -24.40 -31.06
N HIS A 695 -13.37 -25.23 -31.27
CA HIS A 695 -13.96 -25.51 -32.59
C HIS A 695 -15.30 -24.75 -32.70
N PRO A 696 -15.29 -23.44 -33.03
CA PRO A 696 -16.46 -22.56 -32.93
C PRO A 696 -17.58 -22.94 -33.92
N SER A 697 -17.24 -23.59 -35.03
CA SER A 697 -18.18 -24.04 -36.06
C SER A 697 -19.06 -25.21 -35.60
N SER A 698 -18.65 -25.95 -34.57
CA SER A 698 -19.39 -27.07 -34.00
C SER A 698 -19.72 -26.89 -32.52
N ASN A 699 -19.31 -25.77 -31.90
CA ASN A 699 -19.40 -25.52 -30.46
C ASN A 699 -18.76 -26.67 -29.65
N GLU A 700 -17.60 -27.14 -30.13
CA GLU A 700 -16.82 -28.20 -29.50
C GLU A 700 -15.53 -27.65 -28.93
N VAL A 701 -15.03 -28.33 -27.92
CA VAL A 701 -13.67 -28.13 -27.41
C VAL A 701 -12.94 -29.46 -27.45
N SER A 702 -11.67 -29.44 -27.88
CA SER A 702 -10.76 -30.58 -27.77
C SER A 702 -9.62 -30.33 -26.78
N ILE A 703 -8.99 -31.41 -26.33
CA ILE A 703 -7.62 -31.37 -25.78
C ILE A 703 -6.71 -31.89 -26.89
N ASP A 704 -5.86 -30.99 -27.36
CA ASP A 704 -4.90 -31.23 -28.42
C ASP A 704 -3.53 -31.41 -27.78
N VAL A 705 -2.87 -32.53 -28.09
CA VAL A 705 -1.54 -32.88 -27.59
C VAL A 705 -0.55 -32.90 -28.74
N PHE A 706 0.60 -32.30 -28.51
CA PHE A 706 1.74 -32.22 -29.40
C PHE A 706 2.80 -33.12 -28.80
N VAL A 707 2.81 -34.39 -29.23
CA VAL A 707 3.64 -35.43 -28.62
C VAL A 707 5.09 -35.27 -29.05
N GLY A 708 6.01 -35.27 -28.08
CA GLY A 708 7.43 -35.06 -28.25
C GLY A 708 8.14 -36.18 -29.01
N SER A 709 9.39 -35.91 -29.39
CA SER A 709 10.30 -36.91 -30.00
C SER A 709 11.77 -36.45 -30.02
N GLY A 710 12.11 -35.37 -29.32
CA GLY A 710 13.43 -34.73 -29.36
C GLY A 710 13.73 -33.90 -30.63
N THR A 711 12.88 -33.98 -31.66
CA THR A 711 13.17 -33.33 -32.98
C THR A 711 11.95 -32.77 -33.71
N ASN A 712 10.74 -33.13 -33.29
CA ASN A 712 9.47 -32.67 -33.86
C ASN A 712 8.33 -32.97 -32.88
N PHE A 713 7.16 -32.35 -33.06
CA PHE A 713 5.93 -32.75 -32.37
C PHE A 713 4.94 -33.45 -33.29
N GLN A 714 4.34 -34.53 -32.81
CA GLN A 714 3.23 -35.23 -33.46
C GLN A 714 1.89 -34.79 -32.87
N PHE A 715 1.08 -34.06 -33.66
CA PHE A 715 -0.24 -33.61 -33.23
C PHE A 715 -1.24 -34.76 -33.10
N GLN A 716 -1.94 -34.83 -31.97
CA GLN A 716 -2.98 -35.80 -31.66
C GLN A 716 -4.13 -35.12 -30.90
N GLU A 717 -5.36 -35.27 -31.40
CA GLU A 717 -6.56 -34.93 -30.64
C GLU A 717 -6.82 -36.08 -29.63
N ARG A 718 -6.64 -35.81 -28.33
CA ARG A 718 -6.71 -36.83 -27.26
C ARG A 718 -8.01 -36.82 -26.48
N TRP A 719 -8.86 -35.81 -26.67
CA TRP A 719 -10.21 -35.68 -26.12
C TRP A 719 -11.03 -34.64 -26.90
N ARG A 720 -12.36 -34.80 -27.01
CA ARG A 720 -13.26 -33.82 -27.65
C ARG A 720 -14.67 -33.86 -27.02
N SER A 721 -15.34 -32.71 -26.91
CA SER A 721 -16.72 -32.61 -26.41
C SER A 721 -17.50 -31.41 -26.96
N THR A 722 -18.78 -31.61 -27.29
CA THR A 722 -19.76 -30.57 -27.67
C THR A 722 -20.39 -29.85 -26.46
N GLY A 723 -20.14 -30.33 -25.25
CA GLY A 723 -20.85 -29.92 -24.03
C GLY A 723 -20.01 -29.15 -23.00
N TYR A 724 -18.81 -28.69 -23.39
CA TYR A 724 -17.82 -28.11 -22.48
C TYR A 724 -17.38 -26.70 -22.91
N PRO A 725 -18.23 -25.67 -22.71
CA PRO A 725 -18.00 -24.33 -23.26
C PRO A 725 -16.75 -23.64 -22.69
N PHE A 726 -15.86 -23.20 -23.59
CA PHE A 726 -14.56 -22.60 -23.24
C PHE A 726 -14.63 -21.36 -22.34
N SER A 727 -15.71 -20.57 -22.45
CA SER A 727 -15.90 -19.34 -21.69
C SER A 727 -15.85 -19.57 -20.17
N GLN A 728 -16.17 -20.77 -19.71
CA GLN A 728 -16.24 -21.11 -18.29
C GLN A 728 -14.87 -21.42 -17.65
N PHE A 729 -13.83 -21.72 -18.42
CA PHE A 729 -12.52 -22.10 -17.87
C PHE A 729 -11.33 -21.48 -18.60
N ASN A 730 -11.56 -20.52 -19.51
CA ASN A 730 -10.54 -19.77 -20.25
C ASN A 730 -9.36 -19.40 -19.33
N ASN A 731 -8.15 -19.76 -19.78
CA ASN A 731 -6.85 -19.57 -19.11
C ASN A 731 -6.70 -20.14 -17.70
N ARG A 732 -7.61 -20.99 -17.22
CA ARG A 732 -7.62 -21.55 -15.86
C ARG A 732 -7.35 -23.05 -15.83
N ILE A 733 -6.28 -23.49 -16.50
CA ILE A 733 -5.87 -24.89 -16.56
C ILE A 733 -4.50 -25.09 -15.91
N VAL A 734 -4.19 -26.33 -15.53
CA VAL A 734 -2.89 -26.73 -14.98
C VAL A 734 -2.67 -28.25 -15.20
N SER A 735 -1.43 -28.66 -15.53
CA SER A 735 -1.02 -30.08 -15.60
C SER A 735 -0.36 -30.54 -14.31
N GLY A 736 -0.41 -31.84 -14.02
CA GLY A 736 0.20 -32.45 -12.83
C GLY A 736 -0.23 -33.91 -12.67
N ASN A 737 0.38 -34.65 -11.75
CA ASN A 737 -0.08 -35.99 -11.38
C ASN A 737 -1.06 -35.82 -10.21
N PHE A 738 -2.36 -35.68 -10.50
CA PHE A 738 -3.35 -35.25 -9.50
C PHE A 738 -3.99 -36.42 -8.75
N ASP A 739 -3.94 -37.65 -9.25
CA ASP A 739 -4.44 -38.82 -8.50
C ASP A 739 -3.39 -39.89 -8.09
N ASN A 740 -2.13 -39.70 -8.49
CA ASN A 740 -0.97 -40.56 -8.19
C ASN A 740 -1.05 -41.96 -8.81
N ASP A 741 -1.43 -42.02 -10.08
CA ASP A 741 -1.21 -43.20 -10.92
C ASP A 741 0.08 -43.13 -11.75
N GLY A 742 0.73 -41.96 -11.80
CA GLY A 742 2.01 -41.73 -12.46
C GLY A 742 1.90 -41.07 -13.83
N PHE A 743 0.70 -40.75 -14.32
CA PHE A 743 0.50 -40.06 -15.58
C PHE A 743 0.21 -38.56 -15.35
N ASN A 744 0.48 -37.70 -16.36
CA ASN A 744 0.05 -36.31 -16.26
C ASN A 744 -1.44 -36.15 -16.58
N ASP A 745 -2.18 -35.68 -15.58
CA ASP A 745 -3.55 -35.21 -15.65
C ASP A 745 -3.62 -33.72 -16.01
N ILE A 746 -4.83 -33.23 -16.32
CA ILE A 746 -5.13 -31.80 -16.45
C ILE A 746 -6.32 -31.42 -15.56
N ILE A 747 -6.18 -30.37 -14.75
CA ILE A 747 -7.29 -29.76 -14.00
C ILE A 747 -7.69 -28.44 -14.65
N THR A 748 -9.00 -28.19 -14.72
CA THR A 748 -9.56 -26.88 -15.10
C THR A 748 -10.42 -26.31 -13.97
N PHE A 749 -10.24 -25.02 -13.63
CA PHE A 749 -11.19 -24.30 -12.77
C PHE A 749 -12.33 -23.77 -13.63
N TYR A 750 -13.45 -24.47 -13.56
CA TYR A 750 -14.65 -24.24 -14.35
C TYR A 750 -15.66 -23.40 -13.57
N ASP A 751 -16.10 -22.30 -14.16
CA ASP A 751 -17.24 -21.50 -13.71
C ASP A 751 -18.55 -22.23 -14.08
N PHE A 752 -19.24 -22.74 -13.07
CA PHE A 752 -20.51 -23.44 -13.23
C PHE A 752 -21.72 -22.47 -13.24
N GLY A 753 -21.46 -21.17 -13.11
CA GLY A 753 -22.48 -20.13 -12.94
C GLY A 753 -22.98 -20.03 -11.49
N ASN A 754 -23.80 -19.02 -11.22
CA ASN A 754 -24.37 -18.74 -9.87
C ASN A 754 -23.30 -18.62 -8.75
N ASN A 755 -22.11 -18.15 -9.08
CA ASN A 755 -20.92 -18.08 -8.22
C ASN A 755 -20.32 -19.45 -7.79
N GLU A 756 -20.72 -20.55 -8.43
CA GLU A 756 -20.12 -21.87 -8.17
C GLU A 756 -18.91 -22.11 -9.09
N THR A 757 -17.72 -22.24 -8.50
CA THR A 757 -16.55 -22.80 -9.19
C THR A 757 -16.46 -24.31 -8.92
N ARG A 758 -16.04 -25.06 -9.94
CA ARG A 758 -15.74 -26.50 -9.90
C ARG A 758 -14.34 -26.79 -10.45
N MET A 759 -13.57 -27.64 -9.80
CA MET A 759 -12.41 -28.28 -10.41
C MET A 759 -12.86 -29.54 -11.15
N HIS A 760 -12.63 -29.57 -12.45
CA HIS A 760 -12.83 -30.77 -13.27
C HIS A 760 -11.48 -31.41 -13.60
N LEU A 761 -11.41 -32.73 -13.48
CA LEU A 761 -10.22 -33.53 -13.81
C LEU A 761 -10.39 -34.21 -15.19
N PHE A 762 -9.37 -34.02 -16.01
CA PHE A 762 -9.11 -34.78 -17.24
C PHE A 762 -7.97 -35.72 -16.91
N LYS A 763 -8.35 -36.94 -16.50
CA LYS A 763 -7.42 -37.92 -15.99
C LYS A 763 -6.58 -38.51 -17.13
N GLY A 764 -5.26 -38.51 -16.99
CA GLY A 764 -4.34 -39.20 -17.89
C GLY A 764 -4.63 -40.71 -17.94
N THR A 765 -4.25 -41.37 -19.02
CA THR A 765 -4.36 -42.83 -19.11
C THR A 765 -3.13 -43.38 -19.81
N ALA A 766 -2.78 -44.63 -19.53
CA ALA A 766 -1.71 -45.40 -20.19
C ALA A 766 -1.86 -45.57 -21.73
N SER A 767 -2.86 -44.94 -22.36
CA SER A 767 -3.02 -44.84 -23.81
C SER A 767 -2.67 -43.46 -24.38
N GLY A 768 -2.30 -42.51 -23.50
CA GLY A 768 -2.12 -41.08 -23.76
C GLY A 768 -3.41 -40.31 -24.05
N ASN A 769 -4.58 -40.87 -23.76
CA ASN A 769 -5.88 -40.20 -23.91
C ASN A 769 -6.41 -39.73 -22.55
N PHE A 770 -7.25 -38.69 -22.55
CA PHE A 770 -7.84 -38.16 -21.31
C PHE A 770 -9.23 -38.74 -21.01
N SER A 771 -9.39 -39.20 -19.78
CA SER A 771 -10.67 -39.62 -19.21
C SER A 771 -11.27 -38.48 -18.37
N TYR A 772 -12.27 -37.78 -18.91
CA TYR A 772 -13.00 -36.75 -18.19
C TYR A 772 -13.84 -37.36 -17.05
N GLN A 773 -13.53 -37.02 -15.79
CA GLN A 773 -14.16 -37.62 -14.61
C GLN A 773 -15.57 -37.07 -14.28
N GLY A 774 -16.09 -36.17 -15.12
CA GLY A 774 -17.47 -35.67 -15.03
C GLY A 774 -17.63 -34.38 -14.22
N PRO A 775 -18.88 -33.85 -14.16
CA PRO A 775 -19.19 -32.56 -13.53
C PRO A 775 -19.30 -32.62 -11.99
N ASN A 776 -19.14 -33.81 -11.40
CA ASN A 776 -19.01 -34.00 -9.96
C ASN A 776 -17.57 -33.68 -9.59
N ALA A 777 -17.35 -32.41 -9.21
CA ALA A 777 -16.03 -31.82 -9.12
C ALA A 777 -15.12 -32.49 -8.08
N TYR A 778 -13.81 -32.52 -8.37
CA TYR A 778 -12.77 -32.90 -7.39
C TYR A 778 -12.68 -31.89 -6.23
N TRP A 779 -13.20 -30.68 -6.46
CA TRP A 779 -13.51 -29.67 -5.45
C TRP A 779 -14.52 -28.67 -6.01
N SER A 780 -15.43 -28.16 -5.20
CA SER A 780 -16.30 -27.05 -5.59
C SER A 780 -16.56 -26.06 -4.46
N SER A 781 -16.90 -24.83 -4.82
CA SER A 781 -17.24 -23.77 -3.88
C SER A 781 -18.17 -22.74 -4.51
N VAL A 782 -19.22 -22.37 -3.78
CA VAL A 782 -20.15 -21.26 -4.11
C VAL A 782 -19.67 -19.89 -3.62
N ASN A 783 -18.52 -19.86 -2.94
CA ASN A 783 -17.88 -18.65 -2.39
C ASN A 783 -16.58 -18.30 -3.12
N PHE A 784 -16.22 -19.07 -4.15
CA PHE A 784 -15.01 -18.91 -4.93
C PHE A 784 -15.37 -18.63 -6.39
N ASP A 785 -14.88 -17.51 -6.91
CA ASP A 785 -15.09 -17.07 -8.28
C ASP A 785 -13.78 -17.22 -9.05
N SER A 786 -13.63 -18.33 -9.78
CA SER A 786 -12.40 -18.65 -10.50
C SER A 786 -11.99 -17.61 -11.54
N ASN A 787 -12.89 -16.74 -12.02
CA ASN A 787 -12.53 -15.66 -12.95
C ASN A 787 -11.53 -14.67 -12.31
N LYS A 788 -11.47 -14.61 -10.97
CA LYS A 788 -10.49 -13.81 -10.21
C LYS A 788 -9.07 -14.36 -10.25
N ILE A 789 -8.88 -15.62 -10.63
CA ILE A 789 -7.53 -16.21 -10.76
C ILE A 789 -6.76 -15.56 -11.93
N LYS A 790 -7.48 -15.16 -13.00
CA LYS A 790 -6.88 -14.59 -14.23
C LYS A 790 -5.71 -15.42 -14.79
N GLY A 791 -5.82 -16.74 -14.68
CA GLY A 791 -4.85 -17.74 -15.14
C GLY A 791 -3.54 -17.83 -14.33
N LYS A 792 -3.44 -17.19 -13.17
CA LYS A 792 -2.25 -17.22 -12.32
C LYS A 792 -2.24 -18.46 -11.43
N LEU A 793 -2.03 -19.59 -12.10
CA LEU A 793 -1.97 -20.94 -11.57
C LEU A 793 -0.60 -21.57 -11.83
N ALA A 794 -0.15 -22.42 -10.91
CA ALA A 794 0.92 -23.39 -11.11
C ALA A 794 0.59 -24.68 -10.35
N ALA A 795 1.00 -25.83 -10.87
CA ALA A 795 1.06 -27.07 -10.10
C ALA A 795 2.44 -27.19 -9.45
N PHE A 796 2.48 -27.89 -8.33
CA PHE A 796 3.67 -28.11 -7.54
C PHE A 796 3.49 -29.34 -6.66
N ASP A 797 4.54 -29.89 -6.08
CA ASP A 797 4.44 -30.97 -5.09
C ASP A 797 5.03 -30.43 -3.79
N SER A 798 4.20 -30.22 -2.77
CA SER A 798 4.64 -29.58 -1.53
C SER A 798 5.44 -30.50 -0.61
N ASN A 799 5.34 -31.83 -0.79
CA ASN A 799 5.79 -32.81 0.20
C ASN A 799 6.65 -33.95 -0.38
N GLY A 800 6.81 -34.01 -1.69
CA GLY A 800 7.56 -35.04 -2.43
C GLY A 800 6.84 -36.39 -2.51
N ASP A 801 5.51 -36.45 -2.35
CA ASP A 801 4.74 -37.71 -2.40
C ASP A 801 4.29 -38.13 -3.82
N GLY A 802 4.59 -37.29 -4.82
CA GLY A 802 4.25 -37.51 -6.22
C GLY A 802 2.88 -36.97 -6.62
N LYS A 803 2.08 -36.44 -5.67
CA LYS A 803 0.82 -35.73 -5.96
C LYS A 803 1.04 -34.26 -6.16
N SER A 804 0.51 -33.76 -7.26
CA SER A 804 0.48 -32.32 -7.50
C SER A 804 -0.61 -31.64 -6.65
N GLU A 805 -0.21 -30.58 -5.95
CA GLU A 805 -1.06 -29.50 -5.48
C GLU A 805 -1.21 -28.39 -6.53
N ILE A 806 -2.05 -27.39 -6.26
CA ILE A 806 -2.25 -26.22 -7.12
C ILE A 806 -2.08 -24.93 -6.32
N PHE A 807 -1.27 -24.01 -6.81
CA PHE A 807 -1.18 -22.64 -6.32
C PHE A 807 -2.07 -21.72 -7.15
N ALA A 808 -2.70 -20.73 -6.52
CA ALA A 808 -3.46 -19.68 -7.20
C ALA A 808 -3.20 -18.29 -6.61
N MET A 809 -3.00 -17.31 -7.49
CA MET A 809 -3.20 -15.90 -7.13
C MET A 809 -4.66 -15.52 -7.39
N TYR A 810 -5.33 -14.91 -6.43
CA TYR A 810 -6.76 -14.62 -6.51
C TYR A 810 -7.05 -13.13 -6.32
N ASN A 811 -7.42 -12.49 -7.42
CA ASN A 811 -7.73 -11.06 -7.46
C ASN A 811 -8.97 -10.72 -6.65
N MET A 812 -8.82 -9.86 -5.64
CA MET A 812 -9.96 -9.35 -4.88
C MET A 812 -10.05 -7.83 -5.00
N PRO A 813 -10.85 -7.31 -5.96
CA PRO A 813 -11.05 -5.88 -6.11
C PRO A 813 -11.49 -5.22 -4.79
N ASN A 814 -10.92 -4.05 -4.51
CA ASN A 814 -11.15 -3.26 -3.29
C ASN A 814 -10.63 -3.85 -1.97
N ILE A 815 -10.01 -5.04 -1.94
CA ILE A 815 -9.16 -5.52 -0.84
C ILE A 815 -7.80 -5.98 -1.38
N ASP A 816 -6.92 -6.52 -0.55
CA ASP A 816 -5.68 -7.14 -1.01
C ASP A 816 -5.98 -8.44 -1.79
N SER A 817 -5.27 -8.68 -2.90
CA SER A 817 -5.34 -9.97 -3.58
C SER A 817 -4.78 -11.08 -2.66
N LYS A 818 -5.20 -12.32 -2.87
CA LYS A 818 -4.81 -13.46 -2.02
C LYS A 818 -3.82 -14.37 -2.74
N LEU A 819 -2.95 -15.01 -1.95
CA LEU A 819 -2.19 -16.19 -2.35
C LEU A 819 -2.85 -17.41 -1.70
N GLN A 820 -3.09 -18.45 -2.50
CA GLN A 820 -3.88 -19.60 -2.11
C GLN A 820 -3.22 -20.88 -2.59
N THR A 821 -3.43 -21.97 -1.84
CA THR A 821 -3.04 -23.31 -2.24
C THR A 821 -4.22 -24.25 -2.11
N PHE A 822 -4.39 -25.13 -3.09
CA PHE A 822 -5.36 -26.22 -3.06
C PHE A 822 -4.61 -27.49 -2.71
N LYS A 823 -4.84 -27.99 -1.49
CA LYS A 823 -4.21 -29.21 -1.00
C LYS A 823 -4.88 -30.41 -1.61
N ASN A 824 -4.09 -31.32 -2.16
CA ASN A 824 -4.58 -32.55 -2.74
C ASN A 824 -4.70 -33.62 -1.64
N PHE A 825 -5.85 -34.29 -1.57
CA PHE A 825 -6.07 -35.45 -0.71
C PHE A 825 -6.65 -36.60 -1.53
N SER A 826 -6.58 -37.83 -1.01
CA SER A 826 -7.22 -39.00 -1.63
C SER A 826 -8.75 -38.89 -1.80
N SER A 827 -9.39 -37.85 -1.26
CA SER A 827 -10.82 -37.56 -1.38
C SER A 827 -11.15 -36.30 -2.19
N GLY A 828 -10.18 -35.71 -2.91
CA GLY A 828 -10.32 -34.42 -3.60
C GLY A 828 -9.52 -33.30 -2.93
N PHE A 829 -9.73 -32.04 -3.34
CA PHE A 829 -8.94 -30.90 -2.85
C PHE A 829 -9.55 -30.17 -1.64
N GLU A 830 -8.73 -29.41 -0.92
CA GLU A 830 -9.16 -28.41 0.09
C GLU A 830 -8.45 -27.07 -0.17
N LEU A 831 -9.18 -25.95 -0.04
CA LEU A 831 -8.63 -24.60 -0.22
C LEU A 831 -8.02 -24.08 1.09
N ASN A 832 -6.70 -23.86 1.07
CA ASN A 832 -5.96 -23.10 2.07
C ASN A 832 -5.71 -21.68 1.56
N GLU A 833 -5.94 -20.68 2.42
CA GLU A 833 -5.60 -19.28 2.12
C GLU A 833 -4.56 -18.75 3.12
N LEU A 834 -3.56 -18.01 2.65
CA LEU A 834 -2.67 -17.26 3.53
C LEU A 834 -3.30 -15.91 3.87
N SER A 835 -3.76 -15.74 5.12
CA SER A 835 -4.18 -14.42 5.61
C SER A 835 -2.96 -13.56 5.97
N ASP A 836 -3.10 -12.25 5.81
CA ASP A 836 -2.08 -11.25 6.12
C ASP A 836 -0.69 -11.55 5.52
N TRP A 837 -0.66 -12.15 4.34
CA TRP A 837 0.56 -12.63 3.66
C TRP A 837 1.63 -11.51 3.50
N TRP A 838 1.20 -10.25 3.40
CA TRP A 838 2.05 -9.04 3.38
C TRP A 838 2.89 -8.85 4.66
N ASN A 839 2.46 -9.34 5.83
CA ASN A 839 3.30 -9.34 7.03
C ASN A 839 4.55 -10.22 6.81
N ASN A 840 4.43 -11.30 6.04
CA ASN A 840 5.56 -12.17 5.71
C ASN A 840 6.49 -11.50 4.70
N LEU A 841 5.96 -10.76 3.70
CA LEU A 841 6.77 -9.89 2.85
C LEU A 841 7.62 -8.92 3.66
N CYS A 842 7.04 -8.33 4.70
CA CYS A 842 7.70 -7.28 5.47
C CYS A 842 8.70 -7.78 6.51
N ASN A 843 8.47 -8.98 7.07
CA ASN A 843 9.33 -9.54 8.10
C ASN A 843 10.39 -10.52 7.57
N GLY A 844 10.32 -10.92 6.30
CA GLY A 844 11.30 -11.79 5.63
C GLY A 844 11.27 -13.27 6.06
N TYR A 845 10.90 -13.57 7.31
CA TYR A 845 10.73 -14.92 7.84
C TYR A 845 9.59 -15.02 8.89
N LEU A 846 8.61 -15.88 8.59
CA LEU A 846 7.63 -16.56 9.45
C LEU A 846 6.94 -15.81 10.61
N ASN A 847 5.63 -15.54 10.42
CA ASN A 847 4.61 -16.21 11.25
C ASN A 847 3.23 -16.16 10.58
N THR A 848 2.74 -17.31 10.12
CA THR A 848 1.48 -17.41 9.35
C THR A 848 0.34 -17.94 10.20
N GLN A 849 -0.75 -17.18 10.34
CA GLN A 849 -2.05 -17.78 10.64
C GLN A 849 -2.68 -18.21 9.32
N ALA A 850 -2.72 -19.52 9.06
CA ALA A 850 -3.52 -20.05 7.94
C ALA A 850 -5.01 -19.97 8.31
N GLY A 851 -5.81 -19.42 7.41
CA GLY A 851 -7.27 -19.41 7.54
C GLY A 851 -7.87 -20.47 6.62
N ASN A 852 -8.20 -21.66 7.15
CA ASN A 852 -8.85 -22.68 6.35
C ASN A 852 -10.29 -22.28 6.03
N LEU A 853 -10.61 -22.05 4.75
CA LEU A 853 -11.98 -21.92 4.28
C LEU A 853 -12.55 -23.33 4.02
N THR A 854 -13.01 -24.00 5.09
CA THR A 854 -13.60 -25.33 4.98
C THR A 854 -14.96 -25.29 4.26
N THR A 855 -14.97 -25.49 2.94
CA THR A 855 -16.19 -25.81 2.19
C THR A 855 -16.51 -27.30 2.34
N ARG A 856 -17.35 -27.65 3.31
CA ARG A 856 -17.94 -29.00 3.41
C ARG A 856 -19.46 -28.96 3.31
N LEU A 857 -20.00 -29.97 2.62
CA LEU A 857 -21.42 -30.15 2.32
C LEU A 857 -22.31 -30.20 3.57
N PHE A 858 -23.54 -29.70 3.42
CA PHE A 858 -24.60 -29.75 4.42
C PHE A 858 -24.92 -31.18 4.89
N SER A 859 -24.74 -31.45 6.19
CA SER A 859 -25.64 -32.33 6.96
C SER A 859 -25.60 -32.03 8.47
N ASN A 860 -26.75 -32.05 9.13
CA ASN A 860 -26.92 -31.66 10.54
C ASN A 860 -26.95 -32.88 11.49
N LYS A 861 -26.15 -32.91 12.58
CA LYS A 861 -26.63 -32.82 13.99
C LYS A 861 -25.60 -33.08 15.12
N LEU A 862 -25.66 -32.18 16.10
CA LEU A 862 -25.45 -32.23 17.57
C LEU A 862 -24.34 -33.07 18.26
N LEU A 863 -23.68 -32.35 19.17
CA LEU A 863 -22.63 -32.67 20.15
C LEU A 863 -22.85 -33.86 21.13
N ILE A 864 -21.73 -34.56 21.37
CA ILE A 864 -21.19 -35.14 22.63
C ILE A 864 -22.09 -36.04 23.50
N LYS A 865 -21.54 -37.22 23.88
CA LYS A 865 -21.93 -38.00 25.08
C LYS A 865 -20.71 -38.18 26.01
N GLU A 866 -20.95 -38.14 27.33
CA GLU A 866 -19.97 -37.79 28.38
C GLU A 866 -18.96 -38.85 28.84
N HIS A 867 -17.88 -38.37 29.52
CA HIS A 867 -17.34 -38.79 30.85
C HIS A 867 -16.12 -37.93 31.28
N THR A 868 -15.75 -37.62 32.55
CA THR A 868 -16.29 -37.89 33.92
C THR A 868 -16.01 -36.76 34.95
N LYS A 869 -16.98 -36.49 35.84
CA LYS A 869 -16.92 -36.01 37.26
C LYS A 869 -15.75 -35.15 37.82
N ASN A 870 -16.01 -33.87 38.15
CA ASN A 870 -16.03 -33.32 39.55
C ASN A 870 -16.54 -31.84 39.60
N SER A 871 -16.67 -31.23 40.79
CA SER A 871 -17.74 -30.25 41.11
C SER A 871 -17.38 -28.75 41.26
N ASP A 872 -16.77 -28.10 40.26
CA ASP A 872 -16.66 -26.62 40.19
C ASP A 872 -16.76 -26.15 38.72
N GLU A 873 -17.90 -25.56 38.33
CA GLU A 873 -18.29 -25.46 36.91
C GLU A 873 -17.66 -24.29 36.14
N THR A 874 -16.60 -24.58 35.37
CA THR A 874 -16.27 -23.86 34.12
C THR A 874 -17.10 -24.45 32.97
N LYS A 875 -17.59 -23.64 32.02
CA LYS A 875 -18.43 -24.13 30.90
C LYS A 875 -17.84 -23.78 29.55
N ILE A 876 -17.98 -24.67 28.58
CA ILE A 876 -17.55 -24.47 27.19
C ILE A 876 -18.74 -24.64 26.26
N TYR A 877 -18.95 -23.65 25.40
CA TYR A 877 -19.95 -23.65 24.33
C TYR A 877 -19.26 -23.75 22.97
N LYS A 878 -19.86 -24.44 22.01
CA LYS A 878 -19.44 -24.45 20.60
C LYS A 878 -20.48 -23.71 19.77
N ASN A 879 -20.03 -22.77 18.94
CA ASN A 879 -20.78 -22.15 17.84
C ASN A 879 -20.18 -22.63 16.50
N GLU A 880 -20.74 -22.23 15.36
CA GLU A 880 -20.23 -22.64 14.04
C GLU A 880 -18.80 -22.12 13.80
N ASP A 881 -18.48 -20.90 14.26
CA ASP A 881 -17.18 -20.25 14.02
C ASP A 881 -16.22 -20.18 15.23
N PHE A 882 -16.63 -20.57 16.44
CA PHE A 882 -15.79 -20.45 17.66
C PHE A 882 -16.22 -21.31 18.84
N PHE A 883 -15.34 -21.47 19.83
CA PHE A 883 -15.66 -21.97 21.17
C PHE A 883 -15.65 -20.82 22.19
N GLU A 884 -16.61 -20.79 23.12
CA GLU A 884 -16.68 -19.79 24.22
C GLU A 884 -16.54 -20.51 25.57
N VAL A 885 -15.50 -20.15 26.35
CA VAL A 885 -15.36 -20.54 27.76
C VAL A 885 -15.99 -19.48 28.64
N SER A 886 -16.72 -19.90 29.68
CA SER A 886 -17.31 -19.04 30.71
C SER A 886 -16.98 -19.55 32.12
N SER A 887 -16.63 -18.63 33.03
CA SER A 887 -16.22 -18.89 34.42
C SER A 887 -16.84 -17.87 35.39
N LYS A 888 -16.89 -18.19 36.69
CA LYS A 888 -17.28 -17.26 37.78
C LYS A 888 -16.14 -16.34 38.26
N SER A 889 -14.92 -16.56 37.78
CA SER A 889 -13.73 -15.77 38.09
C SER A 889 -12.93 -15.54 36.81
N LYS A 890 -12.23 -14.41 36.72
CA LYS A 890 -11.43 -14.05 35.54
C LYS A 890 -10.43 -15.15 35.16
N ILE A 891 -10.49 -15.57 33.91
CA ILE A 891 -9.55 -16.49 33.27
C ILE A 891 -8.22 -15.78 33.12
N LYS A 892 -7.13 -16.43 33.51
CA LYS A 892 -5.76 -15.96 33.32
C LYS A 892 -5.15 -16.58 32.06
N ASN A 893 -5.45 -17.85 31.82
CA ASN A 893 -4.80 -18.69 30.82
C ASN A 893 -5.75 -19.80 30.32
N ILE A 894 -5.63 -20.21 29.06
CA ILE A 894 -6.25 -21.44 28.51
C ILE A 894 -5.21 -22.19 27.69
N GLN A 895 -4.92 -23.43 28.10
CA GLN A 895 -4.01 -24.36 27.44
C GLN A 895 -4.82 -25.50 26.80
N LEU A 896 -4.87 -25.56 25.48
CA LEU A 896 -5.33 -26.74 24.74
C LEU A 896 -4.22 -27.79 24.74
N PHE A 897 -4.55 -29.03 25.05
CA PHE A 897 -3.71 -30.22 24.91
C PHE A 897 -4.41 -31.21 23.98
N ASP A 898 -3.68 -32.04 23.24
CA ASP A 898 -4.25 -33.14 22.47
C ASP A 898 -4.28 -34.43 23.31
N PHE A 899 -4.68 -35.54 22.70
CA PHE A 899 -4.76 -36.84 23.37
C PHE A 899 -3.42 -37.57 23.55
N SER A 900 -2.31 -37.02 23.05
CA SER A 900 -0.97 -37.40 23.51
C SER A 900 -0.58 -36.67 24.81
N GLY A 901 -1.36 -35.67 25.23
CA GLY A 901 -1.01 -34.79 26.35
C GLY A 901 0.00 -33.71 25.96
N LYS A 902 0.29 -33.52 24.67
CA LYS A 902 1.07 -32.38 24.20
C LYS A 902 0.20 -31.13 24.19
N MET A 903 0.73 -30.02 24.69
CA MET A 903 0.06 -28.72 24.59
C MET A 903 0.05 -28.26 23.13
N VAL A 904 -1.13 -28.01 22.58
CA VAL A 904 -1.38 -27.66 21.17
C VAL A 904 -1.69 -26.18 20.97
N LYS A 905 -2.12 -25.47 22.02
CA LYS A 905 -2.28 -24.01 22.00
C LYS A 905 -2.32 -23.46 23.43
N GLU A 906 -1.88 -22.23 23.60
CA GLU A 906 -1.98 -21.50 24.85
C GLU A 906 -2.50 -20.08 24.57
N PHE A 907 -3.33 -19.56 25.48
CA PHE A 907 -3.91 -18.23 25.43
C PHE A 907 -3.74 -17.59 26.80
N ASP A 908 -2.83 -16.63 26.93
CA ASP A 908 -2.47 -15.98 28.21
C ASP A 908 -3.04 -14.57 28.36
N ASN A 909 -2.96 -14.02 29.57
CA ASN A 909 -3.39 -12.66 29.96
C ASN A 909 -4.84 -12.30 29.61
N ILE A 910 -5.72 -13.30 29.52
CA ILE A 910 -7.14 -13.17 29.12
C ILE A 910 -7.93 -12.20 30.02
N LEU A 911 -7.68 -12.24 31.33
CA LEU A 911 -8.24 -11.39 32.40
C LEU A 911 -9.77 -11.11 32.32
N SER A 912 -10.55 -12.08 31.84
CA SER A 912 -11.99 -11.98 31.58
C SER A 912 -12.76 -13.19 32.09
N GLU A 913 -14.02 -13.02 32.52
CA GLU A 913 -14.92 -14.12 32.93
C GLU A 913 -15.43 -14.96 31.76
N LYS A 914 -15.28 -14.45 30.52
CA LYS A 914 -15.60 -15.12 29.27
C LYS A 914 -14.50 -14.93 28.24
N PHE A 915 -14.21 -15.96 27.46
CA PHE A 915 -13.22 -15.89 26.38
C PHE A 915 -13.64 -16.75 25.19
N ARG A 916 -13.49 -16.20 23.98
CA ARG A 916 -13.72 -16.90 22.72
C ARG A 916 -12.40 -17.30 22.10
N PHE A 917 -12.31 -18.54 21.66
CA PHE A 917 -11.11 -19.11 21.09
C PHE A 917 -11.48 -20.14 20.03
N ASN A 918 -10.67 -20.21 18.98
CA ASN A 918 -10.85 -21.18 17.92
C ASN A 918 -9.84 -22.31 18.13
N ILE A 919 -10.33 -23.54 18.02
CA ILE A 919 -9.53 -24.75 18.16
C ILE A 919 -8.94 -25.07 16.78
N PRO A 920 -7.64 -25.43 16.68
CA PRO A 920 -6.96 -25.44 15.37
C PRO A 920 -7.56 -26.38 14.32
N ASN A 921 -8.20 -27.47 14.75
CA ASN A 921 -8.82 -28.46 13.86
C ASN A 921 -10.10 -29.05 14.46
N ASN A 922 -10.93 -29.66 13.61
CA ASN A 922 -11.93 -30.63 14.04
C ASN A 922 -11.24 -31.87 14.59
N GLY A 923 -10.97 -31.86 15.90
CA GLY A 923 -10.37 -32.97 16.63
C GLY A 923 -10.80 -32.96 18.09
N SER A 924 -10.43 -34.03 18.81
CA SER A 924 -10.63 -34.07 20.25
C SER A 924 -9.45 -33.41 20.97
N TYR A 925 -9.74 -32.54 21.94
CA TYR A 925 -8.75 -31.84 22.75
C TYR A 925 -9.07 -31.91 24.25
N ILE A 926 -8.04 -31.86 25.07
CA ILE A 926 -8.07 -31.66 26.52
C ILE A 926 -7.77 -30.18 26.79
N VAL A 927 -8.81 -29.40 27.05
CA VAL A 927 -8.72 -27.96 27.33
C VAL A 927 -8.53 -27.73 28.82
N LYS A 928 -7.32 -27.34 29.23
CA LYS A 928 -7.02 -26.84 30.57
C LYS A 928 -7.21 -25.33 30.62
N ILE A 929 -7.79 -24.82 31.69
CA ILE A 929 -8.14 -23.41 31.88
C ILE A 929 -7.65 -23.01 33.27
N THR A 930 -6.88 -21.93 33.36
CA THR A 930 -6.32 -21.42 34.62
C THR A 930 -6.93 -20.05 34.93
N ASP A 931 -7.44 -19.83 36.15
CA ASP A 931 -7.97 -18.54 36.60
C ASP A 931 -6.90 -17.62 37.23
N VAL A 932 -7.25 -16.37 37.52
CA VAL A 932 -6.34 -15.39 38.18
C VAL A 932 -5.90 -15.79 39.59
N ASN A 933 -6.59 -16.74 40.23
CA ASN A 933 -6.23 -17.32 41.52
C ASN A 933 -5.40 -18.62 41.38
N ASN A 934 -4.96 -18.94 40.16
CA ASN A 934 -4.23 -20.15 39.77
C ASN A 934 -5.01 -21.47 39.96
N LYS A 935 -6.35 -21.44 39.96
CA LYS A 935 -7.17 -22.67 39.91
C LYS A 935 -7.24 -23.20 38.48
N ASN A 936 -7.13 -24.53 38.31
CA ASN A 936 -7.15 -25.21 37.02
C ASN A 936 -8.45 -26.02 36.84
N SER A 937 -9.13 -25.89 35.70
CA SER A 937 -10.19 -26.81 35.24
C SER A 937 -9.79 -27.46 33.91
N VAL A 938 -10.21 -28.70 33.66
CA VAL A 938 -9.81 -29.48 32.48
C VAL A 938 -11.04 -30.11 31.84
N ASN A 939 -11.26 -29.83 30.55
CA ASN A 939 -12.46 -30.21 29.80
C ASN A 939 -12.09 -30.94 28.52
N LYS A 940 -12.81 -32.00 28.15
CA LYS A 940 -12.65 -32.65 26.85
C LYS A 940 -13.60 -32.04 25.83
N ILE A 941 -13.05 -31.48 24.76
CA ILE A 941 -13.80 -31.11 23.55
C ILE A 941 -13.65 -32.26 22.55
N ILE A 942 -14.74 -32.60 21.89
CA ILE A 942 -14.83 -33.65 20.87
C ILE A 942 -15.58 -33.03 19.70
N ASN A 943 -14.88 -32.80 18.59
CA ASN A 943 -15.48 -32.46 17.29
C ASN A 943 -15.61 -33.71 16.42
#